data_AF-A0A9P4TZN9-F1
#
_entry.id   AF-A0A9P4TZN9-F1
#
_cell.length_a   1.000
_cell.length_b   1.000
_cell.length_c   1.000
_cell.angle_alpha   90.00
_cell.angle_beta   90.00
_cell.angle_gamma   90.00
#
_symmetry.space_group_name_H-M   'P 1'
#
loop_
_entity.id
_entity.type
_entity.pdbx_description
1 polymer ?
#
loop_
_entity_poly.entity_id
_entity_poly.type
_entity_poly.pdbx_seq_one_letter_code
_entity_poly.pdbx_strand_id
1 'polypeptide(L)'
;MAGHPRSNGHYCYSIYANGTEHPTSELMAELGSNLHQIVDDKFKGQSNLSVESDLALYRAACHNIILADFPIAQQQHVDDALWMMHTKIHGKFRQLLHKIARTEHKRSPTWRAIAKEYTVFIKSSQAAYRQFLRDLDARYPGVTNLNRIAQAFTNGNVGTDQQPSPVFVTQELSEGIIDLTCESLLHLGDLSRWRYVAQLDSNTQSGWKNAAAFYSLAQEVQPASGYPSHQLAVLALADNKVFYALDHLYQAMCARQVHPEAAANLDLLLRKRLTRVPTHEGEVNQLVPIQAVMDWVRPKDENNDIATLRAYFLQLHAMCYPGVEFASHNDIEDEIMWRLTNALKHRLELSSTLFRMVVINIGAEHVAFNKAQADIEPENNARAYIFFVRHNVRTFTALLCHLHEQLEEQSREGVAASGGHSPNIKIPPISDAAMYSIRLYSLWFTQNCVFLQRCTEPGQLEPKSVEYIRNMFTYLAPVLTFIFEQYPLSDVLATGELEYLLREEEATMGFLPLQGEVNKDVWRKEGVLKAVMRNDKSEEQISAEHLVRFRDMFGRGVLVAQDPSSVFILTDAGKILYEEAAPEGPTALFSPTPAQEPEGEPFTPPPYAGDGNIVRLADSTEDFGQYQALWLDGQTDQRGLNPSAPVYEFKSPKPLPSQTFGLNENQIRQILFWTGPLPRPTPPCEAPVGMALPRQLPMVLINAIDVCWMTPAGEAANHVWPIRPFGKSLYPKDGT
;
A
#
# COMPACT_ATOMS: atom_id res chain seq x y z
N MET A 1 -19.90 -58.07 -27.46
CA MET A 1 -19.50 -56.90 -28.26
C MET A 1 -19.89 -55.66 -27.48
N ALA A 2 -18.97 -55.14 -26.66
CA ALA A 2 -19.18 -53.96 -25.83
C ALA A 2 -18.33 -52.83 -26.43
N GLY A 3 -18.99 -51.76 -26.85
CA GLY A 3 -18.35 -50.55 -27.36
C GLY A 3 -18.15 -49.54 -26.24
N HIS A 4 -16.91 -49.08 -26.08
CA HIS A 4 -16.53 -47.95 -25.22
C HIS A 4 -17.21 -46.64 -25.68
N PRO A 5 -17.70 -45.78 -24.75
CA PRO A 5 -17.97 -44.39 -25.06
C PRO A 5 -16.66 -43.60 -24.98
N ARG A 6 -16.04 -43.31 -26.12
CA ARG A 6 -15.02 -42.26 -26.24
C ARG A 6 -15.65 -41.04 -26.93
N SER A 7 -15.33 -39.86 -26.39
CA SER A 7 -15.16 -38.56 -27.09
C SER A 7 -16.35 -37.71 -27.55
N ASN A 8 -17.40 -37.50 -26.74
CA ASN A 8 -18.33 -36.37 -27.01
C ASN A 8 -17.80 -35.02 -26.47
N GLY A 9 -16.94 -35.00 -25.44
CA GLY A 9 -16.40 -33.76 -24.88
C GLY A 9 -15.49 -32.98 -25.84
N HIS A 10 -14.56 -33.66 -26.53
CA HIS A 10 -13.64 -33.02 -27.48
C HIS A 10 -14.33 -32.34 -28.67
N TYR A 11 -15.52 -32.82 -29.06
CA TYR A 11 -16.28 -32.26 -30.18
C TYR A 11 -16.98 -30.93 -29.83
N CYS A 12 -17.40 -30.74 -28.57
CA CYS A 12 -17.93 -29.44 -28.14
C CYS A 12 -16.83 -28.38 -28.13
N TYR A 13 -15.61 -28.71 -27.71
CA TYR A 13 -14.54 -27.73 -27.60
C TYR A 13 -14.08 -27.13 -28.96
N SER A 14 -14.15 -27.86 -30.07
CA SER A 14 -13.65 -27.38 -31.37
C SER A 14 -14.63 -26.48 -32.13
N ILE A 15 -15.93 -26.55 -31.82
CA ILE A 15 -16.95 -25.75 -32.51
C ILE A 15 -16.92 -24.30 -32.00
N TYR A 16 -16.75 -24.08 -30.70
CA TYR A 16 -16.75 -22.74 -30.08
C TYR A 16 -15.37 -22.05 -30.08
N ALA A 17 -14.28 -22.82 -30.15
CA ALA A 17 -12.95 -22.28 -30.39
C ALA A 17 -12.83 -21.61 -31.77
N ASN A 18 -13.70 -21.99 -32.73
CA ASN A 18 -13.74 -21.45 -34.09
C ASN A 18 -14.77 -20.30 -34.29
N GLY A 19 -15.42 -19.82 -33.22
CA GLY A 19 -16.21 -18.58 -33.24
C GLY A 19 -17.55 -18.62 -34.01
N THR A 20 -18.08 -19.79 -34.36
CA THR A 20 -19.28 -19.90 -35.21
C THR A 20 -20.63 -19.81 -34.46
N GLU A 21 -20.67 -20.03 -33.14
CA GLU A 21 -21.87 -19.90 -32.30
C GLU A 21 -21.49 -19.36 -30.91
N HIS A 22 -22.35 -18.53 -30.30
CA HIS A 22 -22.18 -18.09 -28.91
C HIS A 22 -22.66 -19.21 -27.97
N PRO A 23 -21.80 -19.78 -27.12
CA PRO A 23 -22.20 -20.84 -26.22
C PRO A 23 -23.18 -20.31 -25.17
N THR A 24 -24.25 -21.06 -24.91
CA THR A 24 -25.25 -20.72 -23.89
C THR A 24 -24.70 -20.96 -22.48
N SER A 25 -25.27 -20.29 -21.47
CA SER A 25 -24.89 -20.45 -20.05
C SER A 25 -24.91 -21.92 -19.58
N GLU A 26 -25.94 -22.67 -20.00
CA GLU A 26 -26.10 -24.10 -19.68
C GLU A 26 -24.96 -24.95 -20.24
N LEU A 27 -24.54 -24.67 -21.47
CA LEU A 27 -23.44 -25.38 -22.11
C LEU A 27 -22.10 -25.08 -21.42
N MET A 28 -21.90 -23.86 -20.91
CA MET A 28 -20.69 -23.52 -20.15
C MET A 28 -20.63 -24.20 -18.79
N ALA A 29 -21.77 -24.30 -18.10
CA ALA A 29 -21.86 -25.09 -16.87
C ALA A 29 -21.54 -26.57 -17.15
N GLU A 30 -22.01 -27.10 -18.27
CA GLU A 30 -21.71 -28.46 -18.71
C GLU A 30 -20.21 -28.65 -19.06
N LEU A 31 -19.63 -27.73 -19.84
CA LEU A 31 -18.21 -27.73 -20.19
C LEU A 31 -17.32 -27.63 -18.94
N GLY A 32 -17.66 -26.72 -18.03
CA GLY A 32 -17.00 -26.58 -16.74
C GLY A 32 -17.08 -27.87 -15.92
N SER A 33 -18.26 -28.46 -15.77
CA SER A 33 -18.47 -29.72 -15.04
C SER A 33 -17.66 -30.87 -15.65
N ASN A 34 -17.68 -31.00 -16.98
CA ASN A 34 -16.90 -31.99 -17.72
C ASN A 34 -15.39 -31.80 -17.47
N LEU A 35 -14.89 -30.57 -17.51
CA LEU A 35 -13.48 -30.29 -17.21
C LEU A 35 -13.14 -30.61 -15.75
N HIS A 36 -14.03 -30.32 -14.79
CA HIS A 36 -13.83 -30.67 -13.39
C HIS A 36 -13.61 -32.19 -13.22
N GLN A 37 -14.42 -33.01 -13.89
CA GLN A 37 -14.32 -34.45 -13.87
C GLN A 37 -13.04 -34.95 -14.54
N ILE A 38 -12.70 -34.43 -15.72
CA ILE A 38 -11.47 -34.78 -16.46
C ILE A 38 -10.23 -34.48 -15.61
N VAL A 39 -10.18 -33.30 -14.96
CA VAL A 39 -9.09 -32.92 -14.05
C VAL A 39 -8.99 -33.93 -12.90
N ASP A 40 -10.09 -34.24 -12.22
CA ASP A 40 -10.06 -35.17 -11.09
C ASP A 40 -9.60 -36.58 -11.50
N ASP A 41 -10.01 -37.08 -12.66
CA ASP A 41 -9.63 -38.41 -13.14
C ASP A 41 -8.17 -38.46 -13.59
N LYS A 42 -7.67 -37.44 -14.29
CA LYS A 42 -6.26 -37.33 -14.69
C LYS A 42 -5.33 -37.27 -13.48
N PHE A 43 -5.70 -36.56 -12.42
CA PHE A 43 -4.89 -36.50 -11.20
C PHE A 43 -4.99 -37.77 -10.33
N LYS A 44 -6.01 -38.63 -10.50
CA LYS A 44 -6.10 -39.95 -9.83
C LYS A 44 -5.26 -41.01 -10.53
N GLY A 45 -5.22 -41.03 -11.87
CA GLY A 45 -4.68 -42.15 -12.67
C GLY A 45 -3.18 -42.12 -12.99
N GLN A 46 -2.34 -41.40 -12.23
CA GLN A 46 -1.06 -40.81 -12.68
C GLN A 46 -0.01 -41.72 -13.33
N SER A 47 -0.18 -41.96 -14.63
CA SER A 47 0.90 -41.96 -15.62
C SER A 47 0.42 -41.17 -16.84
N ASN A 48 1.16 -40.11 -17.20
CA ASN A 48 0.88 -39.12 -18.26
C ASN A 48 -0.15 -38.01 -17.94
N LEU A 49 0.15 -37.21 -16.90
CA LEU A 49 -0.64 -36.05 -16.48
C LEU A 49 -0.55 -34.91 -17.50
N SER A 50 -1.46 -34.85 -18.48
CA SER A 50 -1.58 -33.73 -19.42
C SER A 50 -2.97 -33.11 -19.31
N VAL A 51 -3.07 -31.92 -18.70
CA VAL A 51 -4.35 -31.20 -18.47
C VAL A 51 -4.46 -29.94 -19.37
N GLU A 52 -3.33 -29.52 -19.94
CA GLU A 52 -3.21 -28.25 -20.64
C GLU A 52 -4.09 -28.15 -21.89
N SER A 53 -4.21 -29.23 -22.67
CA SER A 53 -5.03 -29.21 -23.90
C SER A 53 -6.50 -28.92 -23.62
N ASP A 54 -7.06 -29.50 -22.55
CA ASP A 54 -8.48 -29.32 -22.20
C ASP A 54 -8.70 -27.93 -21.58
N LEU A 55 -7.77 -27.48 -20.73
CA LEU A 55 -7.83 -26.14 -20.15
C LEU A 55 -7.65 -25.04 -21.21
N ALA A 56 -6.80 -25.24 -22.22
CA ALA A 56 -6.63 -24.28 -23.31
C ALA A 56 -7.95 -24.03 -24.06
N LEU A 57 -8.70 -25.09 -24.33
CA LEU A 57 -10.00 -25.00 -24.99
C LEU A 57 -11.04 -24.31 -24.09
N TYR A 58 -11.07 -24.66 -22.80
CA TYR A 58 -11.97 -24.00 -21.84
C TYR A 58 -11.66 -22.51 -21.66
N ARG A 59 -10.37 -22.14 -21.56
CA ARG A 59 -9.93 -20.73 -21.52
C ARG A 59 -10.37 -19.96 -22.76
N ALA A 60 -10.13 -20.50 -23.95
CA ALA A 60 -10.51 -19.86 -25.20
C ALA A 60 -12.03 -19.63 -25.27
N ALA A 61 -12.83 -20.62 -24.87
CA ALA A 61 -14.29 -20.47 -24.81
C ALA A 61 -14.71 -19.36 -23.84
N CYS A 62 -14.20 -19.35 -22.61
CA CYS A 62 -14.49 -18.29 -21.62
C CYS A 62 -14.11 -16.90 -22.14
N HIS A 63 -12.90 -16.72 -22.65
CA HIS A 63 -12.44 -15.43 -23.18
C HIS A 63 -13.29 -14.97 -24.38
N ASN A 64 -13.63 -15.87 -25.30
CA ASN A 64 -14.48 -15.54 -26.44
C ASN A 64 -15.87 -15.06 -26.03
N ILE A 65 -16.46 -15.64 -24.98
CA ILE A 65 -17.76 -15.20 -24.43
C ILE A 65 -17.64 -13.80 -23.85
N ILE A 66 -16.62 -13.56 -23.03
CA ILE A 66 -16.38 -12.25 -22.41
C ILE A 66 -16.18 -11.16 -23.47
N LEU A 67 -15.42 -11.46 -24.54
CA LEU A 67 -15.18 -10.53 -25.64
C LEU A 67 -16.45 -10.33 -26.51
N ALA A 68 -17.29 -11.35 -26.66
CA ALA A 68 -18.53 -11.26 -27.41
C ALA A 68 -19.56 -10.37 -26.71
N ASP A 69 -19.85 -10.64 -25.43
CA ASP A 69 -20.85 -9.95 -24.62
C ASP A 69 -20.41 -9.91 -23.15
N PHE A 70 -19.68 -8.84 -22.78
CA PHE A 70 -19.17 -8.66 -21.43
C PHE A 70 -20.28 -8.58 -20.36
N PRO A 71 -21.37 -7.79 -20.54
CA PRO A 71 -22.45 -7.75 -19.55
C PRO A 71 -23.07 -9.11 -19.23
N ILE A 72 -23.34 -9.94 -20.25
CA ILE A 72 -23.88 -11.29 -20.03
C ILE A 72 -22.84 -12.18 -19.35
N ALA A 73 -21.57 -12.11 -19.77
CA ALA A 73 -20.49 -12.88 -19.18
C ALA A 73 -20.29 -12.55 -17.70
N GLN A 74 -20.38 -11.27 -17.34
CA GLN A 74 -20.28 -10.78 -15.97
C GLN A 74 -21.46 -11.28 -15.11
N GLN A 75 -22.69 -11.22 -15.65
CA GLN A 75 -23.87 -11.77 -14.95
C GLN A 75 -23.73 -13.29 -14.68
N GLN A 76 -23.04 -14.00 -15.57
CA GLN A 76 -22.81 -15.44 -15.46
C GLN A 76 -21.52 -15.82 -14.74
N HIS A 77 -20.73 -14.85 -14.26
CA HIS A 77 -19.47 -15.10 -13.54
C HIS A 77 -18.50 -16.00 -14.33
N VAL A 78 -18.36 -15.75 -15.64
CA VAL A 78 -17.57 -16.61 -16.55
C VAL A 78 -16.08 -16.56 -16.23
N ASP A 79 -15.55 -15.37 -15.93
CA ASP A 79 -14.18 -15.11 -15.53
C ASP A 79 -13.85 -15.75 -14.16
N ASP A 80 -14.74 -15.61 -13.17
CA ASP A 80 -14.66 -16.28 -11.88
C ASP A 80 -14.58 -17.81 -12.04
N ALA A 81 -15.49 -18.39 -12.83
CA ALA A 81 -15.50 -19.83 -13.10
C ALA A 81 -14.20 -20.29 -13.78
N LEU A 82 -13.64 -19.45 -14.66
CA LEU A 82 -12.35 -19.70 -15.27
C LEU A 82 -11.22 -19.71 -14.25
N TRP A 83 -11.15 -18.71 -13.38
CA TRP A 83 -10.11 -18.62 -12.35
C TRP A 83 -10.23 -19.73 -11.29
N MET A 84 -11.45 -20.11 -10.91
CA MET A 84 -11.71 -21.26 -10.04
C MET A 84 -11.13 -22.57 -10.59
N MET A 85 -11.21 -22.78 -11.91
CA MET A 85 -10.57 -23.93 -12.55
C MET A 85 -9.04 -23.87 -12.46
N HIS A 86 -8.43 -22.70 -12.69
CA HIS A 86 -6.99 -22.51 -12.54
C HIS A 86 -6.52 -22.81 -11.12
N THR A 87 -7.21 -22.27 -10.12
CA THR A 87 -6.88 -22.49 -8.70
C THR A 87 -7.07 -23.96 -8.29
N LYS A 88 -8.09 -24.65 -8.82
CA LYS A 88 -8.27 -26.10 -8.63
C LYS A 88 -7.08 -26.89 -9.18
N ILE A 89 -6.68 -26.63 -10.43
CA ILE A 89 -5.55 -27.30 -11.09
C ILE A 89 -4.24 -27.01 -10.34
N HIS A 90 -3.99 -25.75 -9.96
CA HIS A 90 -2.87 -25.34 -9.10
C HIS A 90 -2.84 -26.16 -7.80
N GLY A 91 -3.97 -26.25 -7.09
CA GLY A 91 -4.10 -27.00 -5.85
C GLY A 91 -3.73 -28.47 -6.02
N LYS A 92 -4.17 -29.11 -7.11
CA LYS A 92 -3.85 -30.52 -7.42
C LYS A 92 -2.37 -30.72 -7.71
N PHE A 93 -1.74 -29.85 -8.52
CA PHE A 93 -0.30 -29.90 -8.76
C PHE A 93 0.50 -29.72 -7.47
N ARG A 94 0.13 -28.75 -6.64
CA ARG A 94 0.80 -28.49 -5.36
C ARG A 94 0.71 -29.70 -4.42
N GLN A 95 -0.48 -30.28 -4.28
CA GLN A 95 -0.70 -31.48 -3.46
C GLN A 95 0.13 -32.65 -3.95
N LEU A 96 0.19 -32.85 -5.27
CA LEU A 96 0.94 -33.92 -5.88
C LEU A 96 2.46 -33.76 -5.71
N LEU A 97 3.00 -32.59 -6.03
CA LEU A 97 4.43 -32.30 -5.86
C LEU A 97 4.86 -32.46 -4.40
N HIS A 98 4.00 -32.03 -3.46
CA HIS A 98 4.24 -32.22 -2.04
C HIS A 98 4.18 -33.69 -1.61
N LYS A 99 3.23 -34.48 -2.15
CA LYS A 99 3.14 -35.93 -1.91
C LYS A 99 4.41 -36.64 -2.39
N ILE A 100 4.84 -36.39 -3.62
CA ILE A 100 6.05 -37.00 -4.20
C ILE A 100 7.29 -36.59 -3.40
N ALA A 101 7.40 -35.33 -3.00
CA ALA A 101 8.53 -34.85 -2.20
C ALA A 101 8.61 -35.46 -0.79
N ARG A 102 7.54 -36.09 -0.29
CA ARG A 102 7.53 -36.85 0.98
C ARG A 102 7.88 -38.32 0.80
N THR A 103 7.45 -38.94 -0.31
CA THR A 103 7.67 -40.36 -0.57
C THR A 103 9.00 -40.63 -1.27
N GLU A 104 9.41 -39.71 -2.13
CA GLU A 104 10.66 -39.72 -2.89
C GLU A 104 11.47 -38.46 -2.54
N HIS A 105 12.58 -38.24 -3.25
CA HIS A 105 13.37 -37.02 -3.11
C HIS A 105 12.81 -35.89 -3.99
N LYS A 106 12.87 -34.65 -3.47
CA LYS A 106 12.72 -33.45 -4.32
C LYS A 106 13.70 -33.59 -5.49
N ARG A 107 13.19 -33.47 -6.73
CA ARG A 107 13.91 -33.67 -8.00
C ARG A 107 14.09 -35.11 -8.47
N SER A 108 13.29 -36.07 -8.00
CA SER A 108 13.15 -37.37 -8.68
C SER A 108 12.69 -37.18 -10.14
N PRO A 109 12.90 -38.15 -11.05
CA PRO A 109 12.39 -38.08 -12.42
C PRO A 109 10.87 -37.83 -12.46
N THR A 110 10.12 -38.49 -11.58
CA THR A 110 8.68 -38.31 -11.41
C THR A 110 8.34 -36.88 -10.99
N TRP A 111 9.03 -36.35 -9.97
CA TRP A 111 8.85 -34.98 -9.53
C TRP A 111 9.12 -33.97 -10.66
N ARG A 112 10.22 -34.17 -11.41
CA ARG A 112 10.59 -33.30 -12.54
C ARG A 112 9.57 -33.34 -13.67
N ALA A 113 9.01 -34.51 -13.97
CA ALA A 113 7.94 -34.64 -14.96
C ALA A 113 6.70 -33.84 -14.55
N ILE A 114 6.24 -33.97 -13.30
CA ILE A 114 5.10 -33.20 -12.79
C ILE A 114 5.40 -31.69 -12.74
N ALA A 115 6.59 -31.31 -12.29
CA ALA A 115 7.00 -29.90 -12.24
C ALA A 115 7.05 -29.27 -13.64
N LYS A 116 7.45 -30.06 -14.67
CA LYS A 116 7.43 -29.64 -16.07
C LYS A 116 5.99 -29.40 -16.55
N GLU A 117 5.08 -30.34 -16.35
CA GLU A 117 3.66 -30.18 -16.73
C GLU A 117 3.02 -28.98 -16.02
N TYR A 118 3.35 -28.78 -14.74
CA TYR A 118 2.88 -27.63 -14.00
C TYR A 118 3.45 -26.30 -14.55
N THR A 119 4.71 -26.30 -14.97
CA THR A 119 5.33 -25.14 -15.63
C THR A 119 4.67 -24.83 -16.97
N VAL A 120 4.32 -25.85 -17.75
CA VAL A 120 3.57 -25.70 -19.02
C VAL A 120 2.22 -25.05 -18.74
N PHE A 121 1.45 -25.57 -17.78
CA PHE A 121 0.18 -24.99 -17.34
C PHE A 121 0.32 -23.50 -17.00
N ILE A 122 1.30 -23.12 -16.16
CA ILE A 122 1.48 -21.72 -15.75
C ILE A 122 1.83 -20.84 -16.96
N LYS A 123 2.82 -21.24 -17.76
CA LYS A 123 3.30 -20.42 -18.89
C LYS A 123 2.21 -20.22 -19.94
N SER A 124 1.49 -21.29 -20.27
CA SER A 124 0.39 -21.19 -21.22
C SER A 124 -0.76 -20.34 -20.67
N SER A 125 -1.08 -20.44 -19.37
CA SER A 125 -2.05 -19.57 -18.71
C SER A 125 -1.65 -18.10 -18.80
N GLN A 126 -0.39 -17.78 -18.50
CA GLN A 126 0.15 -16.43 -18.63
C GLN A 126 0.06 -15.90 -20.07
N ALA A 127 0.39 -16.73 -21.06
CA ALA A 127 0.28 -16.34 -22.47
C ALA A 127 -1.17 -16.03 -22.87
N ALA A 128 -2.13 -16.84 -22.41
CA ALA A 128 -3.55 -16.63 -22.70
C ALA A 128 -4.11 -15.36 -22.05
N TYR A 129 -3.79 -15.07 -20.78
CA TYR A 129 -4.24 -13.83 -20.14
C TYR A 129 -3.62 -12.58 -20.79
N ARG A 130 -2.35 -12.64 -21.24
CA ARG A 130 -1.73 -11.55 -22.00
C ARG A 130 -2.40 -11.33 -23.36
N GLN A 131 -2.75 -12.41 -24.06
CA GLN A 131 -3.51 -12.32 -25.30
C GLN A 131 -4.91 -11.74 -25.06
N PHE A 132 -5.60 -12.23 -24.03
CA PHE A 132 -6.91 -11.75 -23.63
C PHE A 132 -6.92 -10.25 -23.35
N LEU A 133 -5.94 -9.72 -22.61
CA LEU A 133 -5.83 -8.28 -22.37
C LEU A 133 -5.60 -7.46 -23.64
N ARG A 134 -4.91 -8.02 -24.66
CA ARG A 134 -4.79 -7.38 -25.98
C ARG A 134 -6.11 -7.38 -26.74
N ASP A 135 -6.82 -8.50 -26.72
CA ASP A 135 -8.11 -8.63 -27.40
C ASP A 135 -9.18 -7.75 -26.72
N LEU A 136 -9.09 -7.59 -25.40
CA LEU A 136 -9.93 -6.71 -24.60
C LEU A 136 -9.73 -5.23 -24.99
N ASP A 137 -8.48 -4.80 -25.14
CA ASP A 137 -8.14 -3.44 -25.63
C ASP A 137 -8.68 -3.19 -27.05
N ALA A 138 -8.50 -4.15 -27.94
CA ALA A 138 -9.00 -4.07 -29.31
C ALA A 138 -10.54 -3.97 -29.37
N ARG A 139 -11.23 -4.70 -28.49
CA ARG A 139 -12.70 -4.73 -28.42
C ARG A 139 -13.28 -3.47 -27.77
N TYR A 140 -12.64 -2.98 -26.71
CA TYR A 140 -13.08 -1.85 -25.89
C TYR A 140 -12.02 -0.73 -25.86
N PRO A 141 -11.75 -0.08 -26.99
CA PRO A 141 -10.75 0.99 -27.04
C PRO A 141 -11.20 2.19 -26.21
N GLY A 142 -10.22 2.88 -25.59
CA GLY A 142 -10.47 4.09 -24.81
C GLY A 142 -10.68 3.85 -23.31
N VAL A 143 -10.68 2.59 -22.85
CA VAL A 143 -10.61 2.29 -21.41
C VAL A 143 -9.22 2.71 -20.88
N THR A 144 -9.22 3.49 -19.80
CA THR A 144 -8.01 4.07 -19.22
C THR A 144 -6.99 2.99 -18.86
N ASN A 145 -5.72 3.24 -19.17
CA ASN A 145 -4.56 2.35 -18.92
C ASN A 145 -4.54 1.00 -19.66
N LEU A 146 -5.67 0.50 -20.17
CA LEU A 146 -5.75 -0.80 -20.85
C LEU A 146 -4.88 -0.85 -22.11
N ASN A 147 -4.93 0.18 -22.96
CA ASN A 147 -4.13 0.27 -24.17
C ASN A 147 -2.63 0.21 -23.90
N ARG A 148 -2.18 0.95 -22.88
CA ARG A 148 -0.77 0.94 -22.43
C ARG A 148 -0.34 -0.46 -21.97
N ILE A 149 -1.21 -1.15 -21.23
CA ILE A 149 -0.94 -2.52 -20.74
C ILE A 149 -0.90 -3.51 -21.90
N ALA A 150 -1.85 -3.45 -22.83
CA ALA A 150 -1.91 -4.30 -24.01
C ALA A 150 -0.67 -4.12 -24.91
N GLN A 151 -0.24 -2.87 -25.13
CA GLN A 151 0.98 -2.56 -25.88
C GLN A 151 2.23 -3.15 -25.24
N ALA A 152 2.35 -3.11 -23.90
CA ALA A 152 3.46 -3.70 -23.18
C ALA A 152 3.56 -5.24 -23.34
N PHE A 153 2.50 -5.90 -23.80
CA PHE A 153 2.52 -7.34 -24.11
C PHE A 153 2.72 -7.65 -25.60
N THR A 154 2.93 -6.63 -26.44
CA THR A 154 3.05 -6.78 -27.89
C THR A 154 4.51 -6.92 -28.31
N ASN A 155 4.99 -8.17 -28.44
CA ASN A 155 6.31 -8.44 -28.98
C ASN A 155 6.27 -8.42 -30.52
N GLY A 156 6.30 -7.22 -31.13
CA GLY A 156 6.71 -6.98 -32.53
C GLY A 156 5.94 -7.65 -33.68
N ASN A 157 5.01 -8.58 -33.45
CA ASN A 157 4.25 -9.26 -34.50
C ASN A 157 2.76 -9.22 -34.17
N VAL A 158 2.08 -8.19 -34.69
CA VAL A 158 0.62 -8.17 -34.78
C VAL A 158 0.26 -8.97 -36.03
N GLY A 159 -0.10 -10.24 -35.85
CA GLY A 159 -0.79 -11.01 -36.87
C GLY A 159 -2.16 -10.40 -37.09
N THR A 160 -2.40 -9.85 -38.27
CA THR A 160 -3.70 -9.35 -38.71
C THR A 160 -4.62 -10.53 -39.02
N ASP A 161 -5.21 -11.15 -38.01
CA ASP A 161 -6.35 -12.05 -38.22
C ASP A 161 -7.48 -11.71 -37.25
N GLN A 162 -8.64 -11.41 -37.85
CA GLN A 162 -9.96 -11.22 -37.24
C GLN A 162 -9.98 -10.37 -35.96
N GLN A 163 -9.74 -9.07 -36.12
CA GLN A 163 -10.01 -8.08 -35.08
C GLN A 163 -11.53 -7.94 -34.87
N PRO A 164 -12.04 -8.09 -33.63
CA PRO A 164 -13.43 -7.78 -33.31
C PRO A 164 -13.75 -6.32 -33.66
N SER A 165 -14.97 -6.05 -34.13
CA SER A 165 -15.39 -4.65 -34.31
C SER A 165 -15.39 -3.91 -32.97
N PRO A 166 -14.85 -2.68 -32.91
CA PRO A 166 -14.86 -1.86 -31.70
C PRO A 166 -16.28 -1.62 -31.18
N VAL A 167 -16.46 -1.67 -29.87
CA VAL A 167 -17.74 -1.38 -29.20
C VAL A 167 -17.70 0.02 -28.58
N PHE A 168 -18.81 0.74 -28.64
CA PHE A 168 -18.97 2.01 -27.92
C PHE A 168 -19.01 1.76 -26.41
N VAL A 169 -18.14 2.43 -25.66
CA VAL A 169 -17.99 2.21 -24.22
C VAL A 169 -18.85 3.20 -23.43
N THR A 170 -19.88 2.71 -22.74
CA THR A 170 -20.60 3.49 -21.71
C THR A 170 -19.75 3.58 -20.43
N GLN A 171 -20.10 4.47 -19.50
CA GLN A 171 -19.35 4.60 -18.25
C GLN A 171 -19.40 3.31 -17.42
N GLU A 172 -20.57 2.70 -17.27
CA GLU A 172 -20.75 1.46 -16.49
C GLU A 172 -19.98 0.30 -17.12
N LEU A 173 -19.98 0.21 -18.45
CA LEU A 173 -19.19 -0.76 -19.19
C LEU A 173 -17.68 -0.51 -18.97
N SER A 174 -17.25 0.75 -18.96
CA SER A 174 -15.84 1.09 -18.68
C SER A 174 -15.41 0.64 -17.28
N GLU A 175 -16.25 0.82 -16.27
CA GLU A 175 -15.94 0.41 -14.89
C GLU A 175 -15.78 -1.11 -14.79
N GLY A 176 -16.70 -1.88 -15.38
CA GLY A 176 -16.59 -3.35 -15.40
C GLY A 176 -15.35 -3.85 -16.14
N ILE A 177 -14.97 -3.20 -17.26
CA ILE A 177 -13.76 -3.57 -18.00
C ILE A 177 -12.49 -3.22 -17.21
N ILE A 178 -12.48 -2.13 -16.44
CA ILE A 178 -11.38 -1.78 -15.53
C ILE A 178 -11.22 -2.86 -14.46
N ASP A 179 -12.32 -3.31 -13.85
CA ASP A 179 -12.30 -4.36 -12.82
C ASP A 179 -11.79 -5.69 -13.39
N LEU A 180 -12.31 -6.13 -14.55
CA LEU A 180 -11.84 -7.33 -15.25
C LEU A 180 -10.34 -7.24 -15.65
N THR A 181 -9.88 -6.05 -16.04
CA THR A 181 -8.46 -5.80 -16.35
C THR A 181 -7.61 -5.97 -15.10
N CYS A 182 -8.05 -5.39 -13.97
CA CYS A 182 -7.39 -5.51 -12.67
C CYS A 182 -7.31 -6.98 -12.24
N GLU A 183 -8.42 -7.73 -12.31
CA GLU A 183 -8.47 -9.16 -11.95
C GLU A 183 -7.56 -10.01 -12.83
N SER A 184 -7.56 -9.77 -14.15
CA SER A 184 -6.65 -10.45 -15.08
C SER A 184 -5.17 -10.21 -14.75
N LEU A 185 -4.82 -9.00 -14.29
CA LEU A 185 -3.46 -8.69 -13.81
C LEU A 185 -3.16 -9.38 -12.47
N LEU A 186 -4.12 -9.44 -11.54
CA LEU A 186 -3.99 -10.22 -10.30
C LEU A 186 -3.72 -11.70 -10.61
N HIS A 187 -4.43 -12.28 -11.59
CA HIS A 187 -4.22 -13.65 -12.05
C HIS A 187 -2.83 -13.86 -12.65
N LEU A 188 -2.34 -12.93 -13.48
CA LEU A 188 -0.97 -12.95 -14.00
C LEU A 188 0.09 -12.88 -12.89
N GLY A 189 -0.17 -12.06 -11.87
CA GLY A 189 0.63 -11.97 -10.65
C GLY A 189 0.65 -13.29 -9.87
N ASP A 190 -0.52 -13.88 -9.64
CA ASP A 190 -0.66 -15.17 -8.95
C ASP A 190 0.01 -16.32 -9.70
N LEU A 191 -0.15 -16.39 -11.02
CA LEU A 191 0.54 -17.38 -11.85
C LEU A 191 2.07 -17.25 -11.72
N SER A 192 2.59 -16.02 -11.67
CA SER A 192 4.02 -15.74 -11.46
C SER A 192 4.47 -16.15 -10.05
N ARG A 193 3.66 -15.81 -9.03
CA ARG A 193 3.90 -16.18 -7.63
C ARG A 193 3.86 -17.69 -7.41
N TRP A 194 2.94 -18.40 -8.04
CA TRP A 194 2.82 -19.85 -7.96
C TRP A 194 4.06 -20.55 -8.50
N ARG A 195 4.60 -20.06 -9.62
CA ARG A 195 5.87 -20.55 -10.20
C ARG A 195 7.04 -20.29 -9.26
N TYR A 196 7.09 -19.10 -8.68
CA TYR A 196 8.11 -18.70 -7.71
C TYR A 196 8.11 -19.60 -6.46
N VAL A 197 6.97 -19.69 -5.77
CA VAL A 197 6.82 -20.43 -4.50
C VAL A 197 7.03 -21.94 -4.70
N ALA A 198 6.61 -22.48 -5.83
CA ALA A 198 6.81 -23.90 -6.12
C ALA A 198 8.25 -24.27 -6.54
N GLN A 199 9.13 -23.28 -6.75
CA GLN A 199 10.54 -23.47 -7.15
C GLN A 199 10.68 -24.38 -8.38
N LEU A 200 9.87 -24.13 -9.41
CA LEU A 200 9.79 -24.99 -10.60
C LEU A 200 11.03 -24.89 -11.50
N ASP A 201 11.77 -23.79 -11.40
CA ASP A 201 12.99 -23.52 -12.13
C ASP A 201 14.12 -23.01 -11.22
N SER A 202 15.35 -22.98 -11.74
CA SER A 202 16.53 -22.46 -11.03
C SER A 202 16.57 -20.93 -10.97
N ASN A 203 15.85 -20.23 -11.85
CA ASN A 203 15.81 -18.76 -11.92
C ASN A 203 14.55 -18.19 -11.24
N THR A 204 14.41 -18.46 -9.95
CA THR A 204 13.22 -18.08 -9.17
C THR A 204 13.11 -16.56 -8.94
N GLN A 205 14.22 -15.82 -8.94
CA GLN A 205 14.20 -14.36 -8.73
C GLN A 205 13.37 -13.61 -9.78
N SER A 206 13.33 -14.08 -11.03
CA SER A 206 12.47 -13.50 -12.07
C SER A 206 10.98 -13.65 -11.75
N GLY A 207 10.56 -14.78 -11.16
CA GLY A 207 9.16 -15.04 -10.84
C GLY A 207 8.58 -14.12 -9.76
N TRP A 208 9.37 -13.80 -8.73
CA TRP A 208 9.00 -12.83 -7.70
C TRP A 208 8.81 -11.44 -8.28
N LYS A 209 9.79 -10.96 -9.06
CA LYS A 209 9.77 -9.62 -9.69
C LYS A 209 8.57 -9.48 -10.62
N ASN A 210 8.28 -10.51 -11.40
CA ASN A 210 7.12 -10.51 -12.30
C ASN A 210 5.80 -10.46 -11.53
N ALA A 211 5.66 -11.22 -10.42
CA ALA A 211 4.47 -11.17 -9.60
C ALA A 211 4.22 -9.77 -9.03
N ALA A 212 5.26 -9.17 -8.44
CA ALA A 212 5.20 -7.81 -7.92
C ALA A 212 4.80 -6.79 -9.01
N ALA A 213 5.41 -6.87 -10.20
CA ALA A 213 5.09 -5.96 -11.31
C ALA A 213 3.62 -6.05 -11.75
N PHE A 214 3.04 -7.26 -11.84
CA PHE A 214 1.63 -7.41 -12.19
C PHE A 214 0.69 -6.87 -11.11
N TYR A 215 1.00 -7.09 -9.83
CA TYR A 215 0.21 -6.51 -8.74
C TYR A 215 0.32 -4.98 -8.70
N SER A 216 1.50 -4.40 -8.91
CA SER A 216 1.65 -2.93 -9.03
C SER A 216 0.85 -2.37 -10.20
N LEU A 217 0.85 -3.05 -11.35
CA LEU A 217 0.01 -2.69 -12.49
C LEU A 217 -1.49 -2.75 -12.16
N ALA A 218 -1.93 -3.78 -11.44
CA ALA A 218 -3.32 -3.89 -11.00
C ALA A 218 -3.73 -2.74 -10.07
N GLN A 219 -2.82 -2.31 -9.18
CA GLN A 219 -3.03 -1.15 -8.31
C GLN A 219 -3.13 0.16 -9.12
N GLU A 220 -2.37 0.32 -10.20
CA GLU A 220 -2.48 1.49 -11.09
C GLU A 220 -3.81 1.51 -11.86
N VAL A 221 -4.31 0.35 -12.28
CA VAL A 221 -5.58 0.21 -13.02
C VAL A 221 -6.77 0.50 -12.12
N GLN A 222 -6.79 -0.07 -10.91
CA GLN A 222 -7.87 0.12 -9.95
C GLN A 222 -7.31 0.48 -8.56
N PRO A 223 -6.88 1.75 -8.36
CA PRO A 223 -6.30 2.16 -7.09
C PRO A 223 -7.26 2.05 -5.90
N ALA A 224 -8.57 2.09 -6.16
CA ALA A 224 -9.58 1.94 -5.11
C ALA A 224 -9.63 0.53 -4.50
N SER A 225 -9.01 -0.47 -5.15
CA SER A 225 -9.04 -1.87 -4.71
C SER A 225 -7.89 -2.21 -3.77
N GLY A 226 -8.22 -2.86 -2.64
CA GLY A 226 -7.23 -3.38 -1.70
C GLY A 226 -6.66 -4.75 -2.09
N TYR A 227 -7.15 -5.36 -3.18
CA TYR A 227 -6.71 -6.69 -3.62
C TYR A 227 -5.23 -6.71 -4.05
N PRO A 228 -4.72 -5.77 -4.87
CA PRO A 228 -3.31 -5.73 -5.24
C PRO A 228 -2.37 -5.61 -4.04
N SER A 229 -2.66 -4.67 -3.12
CA SER A 229 -1.87 -4.49 -1.90
C SER A 229 -1.89 -5.74 -1.02
N HIS A 230 -3.05 -6.41 -0.88
CA HIS A 230 -3.11 -7.68 -0.14
C HIS A 230 -2.21 -8.76 -0.77
N GLN A 231 -2.20 -8.88 -2.10
CA GLN A 231 -1.33 -9.84 -2.77
C GLN A 231 0.16 -9.48 -2.67
N LEU A 232 0.51 -8.20 -2.68
CA LEU A 232 1.87 -7.74 -2.39
C LEU A 232 2.28 -8.10 -0.95
N ALA A 233 1.37 -8.01 0.03
CA ALA A 233 1.64 -8.46 1.38
C ALA A 233 1.89 -9.98 1.44
N VAL A 234 1.06 -10.77 0.76
CA VAL A 234 1.23 -12.23 0.63
C VAL A 234 2.60 -12.57 0.02
N LEU A 235 3.00 -11.85 -1.03
CA LEU A 235 4.30 -12.03 -1.68
C LEU A 235 5.47 -11.64 -0.76
N ALA A 236 5.34 -10.54 -0.01
CA ALA A 236 6.35 -10.12 0.97
C ALA A 236 6.51 -11.16 2.11
N LEU A 237 5.40 -11.71 2.62
CA LEU A 237 5.41 -12.75 3.65
C LEU A 237 6.06 -14.05 3.17
N ALA A 238 5.87 -14.42 1.89
CA ALA A 238 6.53 -15.58 1.30
C ALA A 238 8.07 -15.47 1.34
N ASP A 239 8.60 -14.24 1.30
CA ASP A 239 10.03 -13.91 1.41
C ASP A 239 10.47 -13.51 2.83
N ASN A 240 9.61 -13.73 3.83
CA ASN A 240 9.85 -13.36 5.23
C ASN A 240 9.97 -11.83 5.47
N LYS A 241 9.64 -10.98 4.49
CA LYS A 241 9.74 -9.51 4.54
C LYS A 241 8.59 -8.87 5.34
N VAL A 242 8.63 -8.97 6.66
CA VAL A 242 7.53 -8.59 7.59
C VAL A 242 7.15 -7.12 7.50
N PHE A 243 8.15 -6.23 7.49
CA PHE A 243 7.94 -4.78 7.47
C PHE A 243 7.14 -4.33 6.24
N TYR A 244 7.53 -4.84 5.07
CA TYR A 244 6.82 -4.59 3.81
C TYR A 244 5.43 -5.22 3.78
N ALA A 245 5.27 -6.40 4.39
CA ALA A 245 3.95 -7.01 4.51
C ALA A 245 3.00 -6.17 5.37
N LEU A 246 3.49 -5.56 6.45
CA LEU A 246 2.69 -4.68 7.30
C LEU A 246 2.20 -3.45 6.52
N ASP A 247 3.09 -2.79 5.80
CA ASP A 247 2.77 -1.67 4.90
C ASP A 247 1.65 -2.04 3.92
N HIS A 248 1.83 -3.14 3.19
CA HIS A 248 0.85 -3.59 2.21
C HIS A 248 -0.49 -4.02 2.82
N LEU A 249 -0.51 -4.60 4.03
CA LEU A 249 -1.75 -4.94 4.73
C LEU A 249 -2.51 -3.68 5.18
N TYR A 250 -1.82 -2.67 5.69
CA TYR A 250 -2.47 -1.40 6.02
C TYR A 250 -3.00 -0.69 4.77
N GLN A 251 -2.24 -0.67 3.67
CA GLN A 251 -2.74 -0.15 2.39
C GLN A 251 -4.01 -0.89 1.93
N ALA A 252 -4.03 -2.24 2.01
CA ALA A 252 -5.21 -3.03 1.65
C ALA A 252 -6.43 -2.74 2.54
N MET A 253 -6.22 -2.46 3.83
CA MET A 253 -7.25 -2.07 4.80
C MET A 253 -7.73 -0.62 4.62
N CYS A 254 -6.90 0.22 4.01
CA CYS A 254 -7.15 1.64 3.76
C CYS A 254 -7.62 1.93 2.33
N ALA A 255 -7.92 0.88 1.55
CA ALA A 255 -8.52 1.00 0.23
C ALA A 255 -10.04 1.19 0.34
N ARG A 256 -10.67 1.73 -0.71
CA ARG A 256 -12.14 1.88 -0.76
C ARG A 256 -12.85 0.53 -0.83
N GLN A 257 -12.32 -0.39 -1.63
CA GLN A 257 -12.76 -1.77 -1.69
C GLN A 257 -11.77 -2.61 -0.87
N VAL A 258 -12.01 -2.69 0.43
CA VAL A 258 -11.14 -3.45 1.35
C VAL A 258 -11.17 -4.94 1.00
N HIS A 259 -9.99 -5.56 0.92
CA HIS A 259 -9.92 -7.00 0.72
C HIS A 259 -10.46 -7.74 1.96
N PRO A 260 -11.37 -8.73 1.81
CA PRO A 260 -12.08 -9.34 2.94
C PRO A 260 -11.16 -10.02 3.97
N GLU A 261 -10.03 -10.60 3.54
CA GLU A 261 -9.07 -11.24 4.45
C GLU A 261 -8.00 -10.29 5.02
N ALA A 262 -7.95 -9.02 4.61
CA ALA A 262 -6.88 -8.11 5.02
C ALA A 262 -6.85 -7.94 6.55
N ALA A 263 -8.01 -7.79 7.19
CA ALA A 263 -8.12 -7.65 8.64
C ALA A 263 -7.60 -8.89 9.38
N ALA A 264 -8.00 -10.08 8.94
CA ALA A 264 -7.57 -11.34 9.55
C ALA A 264 -6.06 -11.58 9.37
N ASN A 265 -5.49 -11.21 8.22
CA ASN A 265 -4.05 -11.32 7.96
C ASN A 265 -3.24 -10.29 8.75
N LEU A 266 -3.77 -9.08 8.94
CA LEU A 266 -3.19 -8.06 9.82
C LEU A 266 -3.19 -8.53 11.29
N ASP A 267 -4.31 -9.08 11.77
CA ASP A 267 -4.40 -9.70 13.09
C ASP A 267 -3.39 -10.85 13.26
N LEU A 268 -3.27 -11.71 12.25
CA LEU A 268 -2.31 -12.82 12.27
C LEU A 268 -0.86 -12.31 12.36
N LEU A 269 -0.52 -11.26 11.62
CA LEU A 269 0.80 -10.65 11.62
C LEU A 269 1.12 -10.03 12.99
N LEU A 270 0.26 -9.13 13.48
CA LEU A 270 0.54 -8.33 14.67
C LEU A 270 0.31 -9.10 15.98
N ARG A 271 -0.76 -9.91 16.09
CA ARG A 271 -1.15 -10.59 17.34
C ARG A 271 -0.67 -12.03 17.47
N LYS A 272 -0.09 -12.62 16.42
CA LYS A 272 0.48 -13.97 16.51
C LYS A 272 1.94 -13.98 16.15
N ARG A 273 2.29 -13.47 14.98
CA ARG A 273 3.67 -13.58 14.50
C ARG A 273 4.64 -12.70 15.28
N LEU A 274 4.22 -11.51 15.71
CA LEU A 274 5.06 -10.58 16.48
C LEU A 274 4.95 -10.73 18.01
N THR A 275 3.97 -11.49 18.51
CA THR A 275 3.63 -11.57 19.94
C THR A 275 3.48 -13.00 20.47
N ARG A 276 3.91 -14.03 19.72
CA ARG A 276 4.02 -15.41 20.23
C ARG A 276 5.45 -15.90 20.11
N VAL A 277 6.02 -16.28 21.26
CA VAL A 277 7.36 -16.86 21.34
C VAL A 277 7.23 -18.37 21.61
N PRO A 278 7.83 -19.23 20.78
CA PRO A 278 7.95 -20.65 21.10
C PRO A 278 8.89 -20.84 22.30
N THR A 279 8.43 -21.53 23.34
CA THR A 279 9.24 -21.92 24.50
C THR A 279 9.23 -23.44 24.67
N HIS A 280 10.15 -23.97 25.49
CA HIS A 280 10.19 -25.40 25.83
C HIS A 280 8.92 -25.89 26.53
N GLU A 281 8.12 -24.99 27.13
CA GLU A 281 6.87 -25.29 27.85
C GLU A 281 5.60 -25.00 27.01
N GLY A 282 5.73 -24.52 25.77
CA GLY A 282 4.62 -24.16 24.89
C GLY A 282 4.76 -22.78 24.25
N GLU A 283 3.69 -22.27 23.62
CA GLU A 283 3.64 -20.90 23.10
C GLU A 283 3.26 -19.92 24.23
N VAL A 284 4.09 -18.89 24.45
CA VAL A 284 3.78 -17.81 25.38
C VAL A 284 3.42 -16.55 24.59
N ASN A 285 2.37 -15.85 25.02
CA ASN A 285 2.00 -14.54 24.47
C ASN A 285 2.96 -13.48 25.02
N GLN A 286 4.09 -13.31 24.35
CA GLN A 286 5.12 -12.32 24.64
C GLN A 286 5.66 -11.75 23.33
N LEU A 287 6.11 -10.49 23.34
CA LEU A 287 6.82 -9.92 22.20
C LEU A 287 8.02 -10.79 21.80
N VAL A 288 8.17 -10.95 20.48
CA VAL A 288 9.35 -11.59 19.91
C VAL A 288 10.59 -10.75 20.19
N PRO A 289 11.72 -11.35 20.65
CA PRO A 289 12.95 -10.61 20.91
C PRO A 289 13.40 -9.78 19.72
N ILE A 290 13.92 -8.57 19.98
CA ILE A 290 14.30 -7.61 18.93
C ILE A 290 15.26 -8.22 17.91
N GLN A 291 16.21 -9.04 18.37
CA GLN A 291 17.18 -9.73 17.50
C GLN A 291 16.50 -10.69 16.51
N ALA A 292 15.48 -11.43 16.95
CA ALA A 292 14.74 -12.33 16.07
C ALA A 292 13.87 -11.55 15.08
N VAL A 293 13.31 -10.40 15.49
CA VAL A 293 12.60 -9.50 14.57
C VAL A 293 13.56 -8.91 13.54
N MET A 294 14.77 -8.51 13.95
CA MET A 294 15.83 -8.03 13.06
C MET A 294 16.17 -9.06 11.97
N ASP A 295 16.28 -10.33 12.33
CA ASP A 295 16.52 -11.40 11.35
C ASP A 295 15.41 -11.53 10.30
N TRP A 296 14.19 -11.03 10.59
CA TRP A 296 13.08 -11.01 9.64
C TRP A 296 13.00 -9.73 8.80
N VAL A 297 13.52 -8.61 9.30
CA VAL A 297 13.46 -7.33 8.60
C VAL A 297 14.74 -6.97 7.86
N ARG A 298 15.84 -7.69 8.08
CA ARG A 298 17.17 -7.42 7.50
C ARG A 298 17.36 -8.09 6.13
N PRO A 299 17.36 -7.34 5.01
CA PRO A 299 18.05 -7.76 3.80
C PRO A 299 19.53 -8.02 4.09
N LYS A 300 20.15 -8.93 3.32
CA LYS A 300 21.54 -9.38 3.56
C LYS A 300 22.58 -8.25 3.58
N ASP A 301 22.30 -7.12 2.94
CA ASP A 301 23.22 -5.99 2.75
C ASP A 301 22.76 -4.71 3.48
N GLU A 302 21.73 -4.79 4.33
CA GLU A 302 21.16 -3.61 4.99
C GLU A 302 21.94 -3.18 6.24
N ASN A 303 22.02 -1.86 6.43
CA ASN A 303 22.59 -1.24 7.63
C ASN A 303 21.84 -1.72 8.89
N ASN A 304 22.59 -2.20 9.88
CA ASN A 304 22.04 -2.70 11.14
C ASN A 304 21.18 -1.66 11.87
N ASP A 305 21.51 -0.37 11.78
CA ASP A 305 20.72 0.68 12.44
C ASP A 305 19.31 0.81 11.82
N ILE A 306 19.20 0.66 10.51
CA ILE A 306 17.92 0.68 9.78
C ILE A 306 17.11 -0.58 10.10
N ALA A 307 17.76 -1.75 10.11
CA ALA A 307 17.10 -2.99 10.50
C ALA A 307 16.59 -2.93 11.96
N THR A 308 17.37 -2.34 12.86
CA THR A 308 16.99 -2.17 14.27
C THR A 308 15.82 -1.19 14.40
N LEU A 309 15.85 -0.06 13.67
CA LEU A 309 14.75 0.90 13.60
C LEU A 309 13.44 0.21 13.15
N ARG A 310 13.47 -0.57 12.07
CA ARG A 310 12.30 -1.34 11.59
C ARG A 310 11.81 -2.34 12.63
N ALA A 311 12.72 -3.00 13.35
CA ALA A 311 12.35 -3.98 14.35
C ALA A 311 11.62 -3.35 15.54
N TYR A 312 12.11 -2.22 16.07
CA TYR A 312 11.42 -1.48 17.13
C TYR A 312 10.07 -0.93 16.64
N PHE A 313 10.04 -0.41 15.42
CA PHE A 313 8.82 0.09 14.81
C PHE A 313 7.73 -1.01 14.68
N LEU A 314 8.10 -2.22 14.24
CA LEU A 314 7.19 -3.36 14.21
C LEU A 314 6.68 -3.75 15.60
N GLN A 315 7.54 -3.72 16.62
CA GLN A 315 7.14 -4.00 18.00
C GLN A 315 6.16 -2.96 18.53
N LEU A 316 6.40 -1.66 18.27
CA LEU A 316 5.46 -0.60 18.64
C LEU A 316 4.07 -0.87 18.03
N HIS A 317 4.02 -1.13 16.72
CA HIS A 317 2.76 -1.43 16.03
C HIS A 317 2.05 -2.67 16.57
N ALA A 318 2.80 -3.73 16.90
CA ALA A 318 2.24 -4.93 17.51
C ALA A 318 1.65 -4.67 18.92
N MET A 319 2.25 -3.76 19.69
CA MET A 319 1.82 -3.42 21.05
C MET A 319 0.67 -2.42 21.08
N CYS A 320 0.66 -1.45 20.16
CA CYS A 320 -0.40 -0.45 20.07
C CYS A 320 -1.69 -1.02 19.46
N TYR A 321 -1.59 -1.97 18.53
CA TYR A 321 -2.72 -2.51 17.77
C TYR A 321 -3.84 -3.15 18.61
N PRO A 322 -3.55 -3.87 19.72
CA PRO A 322 -4.58 -4.33 20.65
C PRO A 322 -5.32 -3.23 21.40
N GLY A 323 -4.79 -2.01 21.44
CA GLY A 323 -5.37 -0.92 22.21
C GLY A 323 -5.30 -1.13 23.72
N VAL A 324 -4.30 -1.87 24.21
CA VAL A 324 -4.09 -2.11 25.65
C VAL A 324 -2.87 -1.32 26.10
N GLU A 325 -2.93 -0.71 27.28
CA GLU A 325 -1.78 0.01 27.85
C GLU A 325 -0.63 -0.94 28.17
N PHE A 326 0.60 -0.43 28.00
CA PHE A 326 1.81 -1.19 28.31
C PHE A 326 2.92 -0.27 28.84
N ALA A 327 3.64 -0.73 29.86
CA ALA A 327 4.63 0.06 30.60
C ALA A 327 5.74 0.64 29.71
N SER A 328 6.18 -0.12 28.70
CA SER A 328 7.31 0.23 27.83
C SER A 328 6.92 1.07 26.61
N HIS A 329 5.71 1.65 26.56
CA HIS A 329 5.26 2.44 25.41
C HIS A 329 6.17 3.64 25.16
N ASN A 330 6.42 4.45 26.19
CA ASN A 330 7.33 5.59 26.09
C ASN A 330 8.73 5.17 25.64
N ASP A 331 9.30 4.13 26.27
CA ASP A 331 10.66 3.68 26.00
C ASP A 331 10.85 3.23 24.54
N ILE A 332 9.88 2.48 24.00
CA ILE A 332 9.93 2.01 22.60
C ILE A 332 9.77 3.18 21.63
N GLU A 333 8.83 4.10 21.88
CA GLU A 333 8.69 5.29 21.02
C GLU A 333 9.94 6.17 21.07
N ASP A 334 10.50 6.41 22.26
CA ASP A 334 11.69 7.24 22.45
C ASP A 334 12.89 6.64 21.72
N GLU A 335 13.07 5.31 21.75
CA GLU A 335 14.09 4.60 20.99
C GLU A 335 13.89 4.73 19.46
N ILE A 336 12.66 4.60 18.96
CA ILE A 336 12.35 4.79 17.54
C ILE A 336 12.66 6.23 17.12
N MET A 337 12.24 7.22 17.91
CA MET A 337 12.48 8.64 17.61
C MET A 337 13.97 8.98 17.65
N TRP A 338 14.72 8.46 18.62
CA TRP A 338 16.16 8.63 18.71
C TRP A 338 16.85 8.06 17.46
N ARG A 339 16.52 6.82 17.07
CA ARG A 339 17.08 6.18 15.86
C ARG A 339 16.74 6.91 14.59
N LEU A 340 15.47 7.32 14.42
CA LEU A 340 15.02 8.06 13.24
C LEU A 340 15.76 9.39 13.13
N THR A 341 15.83 10.16 14.23
CA THR A 341 16.51 11.46 14.25
C THR A 341 18.01 11.31 13.96
N ASN A 342 18.64 10.28 14.54
CA ASN A 342 20.04 9.97 14.27
C ASN A 342 20.28 9.58 12.80
N ALA A 343 19.41 8.75 12.23
CA ALA A 343 19.47 8.35 10.84
C ALA A 343 19.31 9.53 9.87
N LEU A 344 18.41 10.48 10.18
CA LEU A 344 18.24 11.73 9.41
C LEU A 344 19.49 12.61 9.50
N LYS A 345 20.02 12.83 10.72
CA LYS A 345 21.22 13.65 10.95
C LYS A 345 22.46 13.11 10.24
N HIS A 346 22.64 11.80 10.25
CA HIS A 346 23.75 11.12 9.57
C HIS A 346 23.44 10.76 8.11
N ARG A 347 22.30 11.21 7.56
CA ARG A 347 21.88 10.99 6.17
C ARG A 347 21.96 9.53 5.74
N LEU A 348 21.50 8.63 6.61
CA LEU A 348 21.36 7.22 6.25
C LEU A 348 20.31 7.06 5.14
N GLU A 349 20.50 6.06 4.28
CA GLU A 349 19.61 5.79 3.15
C GLU A 349 18.26 5.21 3.64
N LEU A 350 17.26 6.08 3.77
CA LEU A 350 15.96 5.75 4.36
C LEU A 350 14.84 5.55 3.33
N SER A 351 15.11 5.61 2.02
CA SER A 351 14.11 5.47 0.93
C SER A 351 13.15 4.31 1.11
N SER A 352 13.68 3.12 1.40
CA SER A 352 12.89 1.89 1.57
C SER A 352 12.15 1.79 2.92
N THR A 353 12.43 2.70 3.87
CA THR A 353 11.94 2.61 5.26
C THR A 353 11.01 3.75 5.63
N LEU A 354 11.48 4.99 5.52
CA LEU A 354 10.83 6.15 6.14
C LEU A 354 9.44 6.41 5.55
N PHE A 355 9.35 6.43 4.22
CA PHE A 355 8.07 6.62 3.54
C PHE A 355 7.02 5.58 3.97
N ARG A 356 7.42 4.31 4.08
CA ARG A 356 6.54 3.22 4.51
C ARG A 356 6.17 3.33 5.99
N MET A 357 7.08 3.80 6.85
CA MET A 357 6.73 4.07 8.25
C MET A 357 5.60 5.10 8.32
N VAL A 358 5.66 6.16 7.51
CA VAL A 358 4.59 7.17 7.47
C VAL A 358 3.27 6.58 6.98
N VAL A 359 3.27 5.83 5.87
CA VAL A 359 2.07 5.17 5.35
C VAL A 359 1.49 4.18 6.37
N ILE A 360 2.34 3.39 7.04
CA ILE A 360 1.93 2.48 8.11
C ILE A 360 1.32 3.24 9.28
N ASN A 361 1.92 4.34 9.74
CA ASN A 361 1.41 5.09 10.89
C ASN A 361 0.03 5.72 10.61
N ILE A 362 -0.12 6.37 9.46
CA ILE A 362 -1.39 6.97 9.03
C ILE A 362 -2.44 5.87 8.79
N GLY A 363 -2.04 4.74 8.20
CA GLY A 363 -2.94 3.61 7.96
C GLY A 363 -3.40 2.95 9.26
N ALA A 364 -2.51 2.79 10.23
CA ALA A 364 -2.82 2.20 11.53
C ALA A 364 -3.80 3.07 12.32
N GLU A 365 -3.60 4.39 12.31
CA GLU A 365 -4.54 5.37 12.84
C GLU A 365 -5.93 5.19 12.23
N HIS A 366 -6.02 5.22 10.89
CA HIS A 366 -7.29 5.12 10.19
C HIS A 366 -8.02 3.78 10.43
N VAL A 367 -7.28 2.68 10.44
CA VAL A 367 -7.85 1.35 10.72
C VAL A 367 -8.40 1.26 12.15
N ALA A 368 -7.66 1.76 13.13
CA ALA A 368 -8.13 1.80 14.52
C ALA A 368 -9.39 2.67 14.65
N PHE A 369 -9.39 3.84 14.00
CA PHE A 369 -10.56 4.72 13.96
C PHE A 369 -11.80 4.02 13.36
N ASN A 370 -11.66 3.42 12.18
CA ASN A 370 -12.77 2.74 11.51
C ASN A 370 -13.32 1.57 12.33
N LYS A 371 -12.45 0.81 13.01
CA LYS A 371 -12.90 -0.28 13.90
C LYS A 371 -13.69 0.26 15.08
N ALA A 372 -13.25 1.37 15.68
CA ALA A 372 -13.97 1.99 16.78
C ALA A 372 -15.33 2.55 16.33
N GLN A 373 -15.41 3.19 15.16
CA GLN A 373 -16.67 3.67 14.57
C GLN A 373 -17.61 2.52 14.19
N ALA A 374 -17.06 1.36 13.81
CA ALA A 374 -17.82 0.15 13.52
C ALA A 374 -18.23 -0.65 14.78
N ASP A 375 -18.04 -0.08 15.98
CA ASP A 375 -18.36 -0.70 17.27
C ASP A 375 -17.62 -2.05 17.52
N ILE A 376 -16.45 -2.21 16.90
CA ILE A 376 -15.57 -3.38 17.12
C ILE A 376 -14.62 -3.02 18.26
N GLU A 377 -14.80 -3.62 19.45
CA GLU A 377 -14.00 -3.31 20.65
C GLU A 377 -13.73 -1.79 20.80
N PRO A 378 -14.77 -0.94 20.84
CA PRO A 378 -14.67 0.50 20.58
C PRO A 378 -13.70 1.21 21.52
N GLU A 379 -13.63 0.83 22.80
CA GLU A 379 -12.71 1.41 23.77
C GLU A 379 -11.25 1.09 23.45
N ASN A 380 -10.95 -0.17 23.09
CA ASN A 380 -9.61 -0.60 22.72
C ASN A 380 -9.17 0.09 21.42
N ASN A 381 -10.04 0.09 20.41
CA ASN A 381 -9.71 0.69 19.13
C ASN A 381 -9.62 2.22 19.20
N ALA A 382 -10.40 2.89 20.06
CA ALA A 382 -10.21 4.31 20.33
C ALA A 382 -8.87 4.59 21.04
N ARG A 383 -8.45 3.74 21.98
CA ARG A 383 -7.14 3.85 22.62
C ARG A 383 -6.00 3.61 21.63
N ALA A 384 -6.11 2.58 20.78
CA ALA A 384 -5.17 2.30 19.70
C ALA A 384 -5.07 3.48 18.71
N TYR A 385 -6.21 4.08 18.36
CA TYR A 385 -6.26 5.28 17.53
C TYR A 385 -5.42 6.41 18.15
N ILE A 386 -5.60 6.71 19.44
CA ILE A 386 -4.81 7.75 20.12
C ILE A 386 -3.31 7.40 20.20
N PHE A 387 -2.96 6.13 20.41
CA PHE A 387 -1.56 5.70 20.33
C PHE A 387 -0.93 6.03 18.96
N PHE A 388 -1.66 5.74 17.86
CA PHE A 388 -1.17 6.01 16.52
C PHE A 388 -1.17 7.50 16.17
N VAL A 389 -2.18 8.28 16.58
CA VAL A 389 -2.18 9.76 16.44
C VAL A 389 -0.96 10.36 17.12
N ARG A 390 -0.70 9.97 18.37
CA ARG A 390 0.47 10.43 19.13
C ARG A 390 1.76 10.09 18.37
N HIS A 391 1.89 8.88 17.84
CA HIS A 391 3.07 8.47 17.09
C HIS A 391 3.22 9.22 15.74
N ASN A 392 2.11 9.52 15.06
CA ASN A 392 2.07 10.38 13.86
C ASN A 392 2.60 11.78 14.17
N VAL A 393 2.09 12.42 15.23
CA VAL A 393 2.53 13.75 15.70
C VAL A 393 4.03 13.76 15.99
N ARG A 394 4.54 12.76 16.73
CA ARG A 394 5.97 12.66 17.07
C ARG A 394 6.85 12.49 15.82
N THR A 395 6.44 11.61 14.91
CA THR A 395 7.20 11.35 13.66
C THR A 395 7.20 12.59 12.77
N PHE A 396 6.06 13.26 12.62
CA PHE A 396 5.96 14.49 11.83
C PHE A 396 6.83 15.60 12.44
N THR A 397 6.78 15.78 13.77
CA THR A 397 7.62 16.74 14.48
C THR A 397 9.10 16.48 14.23
N ALA A 398 9.58 15.24 14.32
CA ALA A 398 10.98 14.91 14.06
C ALA A 398 11.42 15.28 12.62
N LEU A 399 10.55 15.06 11.63
CA LEU A 399 10.81 15.43 10.25
C LEU A 399 10.79 16.96 10.05
N LEU A 400 9.87 17.67 10.70
CA LEU A 400 9.81 19.14 10.68
C LEU A 400 11.04 19.76 11.34
N CYS A 401 11.50 19.22 12.49
CA CYS A 401 12.73 19.66 13.13
C CYS A 401 13.93 19.53 12.19
N HIS A 402 14.06 18.38 11.52
CA HIS A 402 15.15 18.15 10.57
C HIS A 402 15.10 19.13 9.39
N LEU A 403 13.91 19.34 8.79
CA LEU A 403 13.73 20.30 7.71
C LEU A 403 14.03 21.73 8.16
N HIS A 404 13.56 22.12 9.34
CA HIS A 404 13.83 23.43 9.93
C HIS A 404 15.33 23.66 10.08
N GLU A 405 16.07 22.71 10.68
CA GLU A 405 17.52 22.78 10.82
C GLU A 405 18.22 22.98 9.47
N GLN A 406 17.81 22.26 8.42
CA GLN A 406 18.41 22.42 7.09
C GLN A 406 18.05 23.75 6.41
N LEU A 407 16.82 24.24 6.55
CA LEU A 407 16.39 25.54 6.01
C LEU A 407 17.09 26.71 6.71
N GLU A 408 17.29 26.60 8.02
CA GLU A 408 17.99 27.60 8.82
C GLU A 408 19.49 27.64 8.45
N GLU A 409 20.15 26.49 8.36
CA GLU A 409 21.57 26.41 7.98
C GLU A 409 21.80 26.98 6.58
N GLN A 410 20.97 26.61 5.60
CA GLN A 410 21.05 27.15 4.25
C GLN A 410 20.86 28.68 4.22
N SER A 411 19.96 29.21 5.06
CA SER A 411 19.76 30.66 5.17
C SER A 411 21.00 31.36 5.71
N ARG A 412 21.70 30.77 6.69
CA ARG A 412 22.94 31.35 7.25
C ARG A 412 24.07 31.34 6.22
N GLU A 413 24.24 30.24 5.48
CA GLU A 413 25.24 30.12 4.42
C GLU A 413 25.00 31.10 3.25
N GLY A 414 23.74 31.30 2.86
CA GLY A 414 23.37 32.25 1.78
C GLY A 414 23.71 33.70 2.10
N VAL A 415 23.54 34.11 3.37
CA VAL A 415 23.95 35.45 3.84
C VAL A 415 25.48 35.61 3.81
N ALA A 416 26.24 34.57 4.16
CA ALA A 416 27.70 34.59 4.11
C ALA A 416 28.27 34.64 2.68
N ALA A 417 27.58 34.05 1.70
CA ALA A 417 28.01 33.95 0.31
C ALA A 417 27.60 35.13 -0.61
N SER A 418 26.94 36.16 -0.08
CA SER A 418 26.34 37.28 -0.84
C SER A 418 27.36 38.31 -1.41
N GLY A 419 28.50 37.82 -1.90
CA GLY A 419 29.50 38.55 -2.69
C GLY A 419 29.34 38.35 -4.20
N GLY A 420 28.15 38.60 -4.74
CA GLY A 420 27.90 38.75 -6.18
C GLY A 420 27.54 37.46 -6.94
N HIS A 421 26.53 37.61 -7.80
CA HIS A 421 25.83 36.62 -8.65
C HIS A 421 24.52 36.08 -8.04
N SER A 422 23.49 36.07 -8.89
CA SER A 422 22.10 35.74 -8.58
C SER A 422 21.97 34.47 -7.72
N PRO A 423 21.03 34.43 -6.76
CA PRO A 423 20.89 33.27 -5.89
C PRO A 423 20.43 32.09 -6.74
N ASN A 424 21.32 31.12 -6.96
CA ASN A 424 20.89 29.82 -7.45
C ASN A 424 20.05 29.19 -6.35
N ILE A 425 18.73 29.09 -6.54
CA ILE A 425 17.80 28.57 -5.54
C ILE A 425 18.10 27.09 -5.37
N LYS A 426 18.74 26.73 -4.26
CA LYS A 426 19.07 25.35 -3.91
C LYS A 426 18.00 24.80 -2.98
N ILE A 427 17.59 23.56 -3.23
CA ILE A 427 16.76 22.78 -2.31
C ILE A 427 17.64 22.40 -1.10
N PRO A 428 17.12 22.45 0.14
CA PRO A 428 17.90 22.04 1.31
C PRO A 428 18.33 20.59 1.16
N PRO A 429 19.49 20.19 1.70
CA PRO A 429 20.06 18.87 1.52
C PRO A 429 19.35 17.82 2.39
N ILE A 430 18.06 17.64 2.17
CA ILE A 430 17.20 16.60 2.74
C ILE A 430 17.03 15.46 1.74
N SER A 431 16.85 14.24 2.24
CA SER A 431 16.57 13.11 1.35
C SER A 431 15.17 13.19 0.74
N ASP A 432 15.03 12.66 -0.47
CA ASP A 432 13.74 12.48 -1.15
C ASP A 432 12.70 11.82 -0.24
N ALA A 433 13.11 10.76 0.47
CA ALA A 433 12.25 10.04 1.41
C ALA A 433 11.70 10.93 2.52
N ALA A 434 12.52 11.83 3.06
CA ALA A 434 12.09 12.79 4.07
C ALA A 434 11.15 13.84 3.47
N MET A 435 11.48 14.38 2.29
CA MET A 435 10.63 15.34 1.59
C MET A 435 9.23 14.78 1.32
N TYR A 436 9.16 13.55 0.79
CA TYR A 436 7.90 12.86 0.49
C TYR A 436 7.08 12.66 1.78
N SER A 437 7.76 12.25 2.85
CA SER A 437 7.14 11.97 4.15
C SER A 437 6.56 13.22 4.82
N ILE A 438 7.28 14.35 4.77
CA ILE A 438 6.81 15.64 5.28
C ILE A 438 5.57 16.09 4.51
N ARG A 439 5.56 15.87 3.19
CA ARG A 439 4.42 16.23 2.35
C ARG A 439 3.19 15.39 2.69
N LEU A 440 3.34 14.07 2.82
CA LEU A 440 2.23 13.20 3.23
C LEU A 440 1.67 13.59 4.60
N TYR A 441 2.53 13.90 5.57
CA TYR A 441 2.05 14.39 6.86
C TYR A 441 1.39 15.77 6.77
N SER A 442 1.80 16.63 5.83
CA SER A 442 1.09 17.90 5.58
C SER A 442 -0.33 17.64 5.04
N LEU A 443 -0.51 16.65 4.16
CA LEU A 443 -1.83 16.21 3.68
C LEU A 443 -2.69 15.62 4.80
N TRP A 444 -2.11 14.76 5.65
CA TRP A 444 -2.78 14.21 6.84
C TRP A 444 -3.15 15.32 7.82
N PHE A 445 -2.23 16.24 8.08
CA PHE A 445 -2.42 17.36 9.01
C PHE A 445 -3.58 18.25 8.59
N THR A 446 -3.71 18.51 7.28
CA THR A 446 -4.81 19.30 6.72
C THR A 446 -6.19 18.74 7.09
N GLN A 447 -6.31 17.43 7.24
CA GLN A 447 -7.57 16.77 7.65
C GLN A 447 -7.73 16.67 9.17
N ASN A 448 -6.62 16.68 9.91
CA ASN A 448 -6.61 16.39 11.34
C ASN A 448 -6.36 17.62 12.24
N CYS A 449 -6.07 18.79 11.66
CA CYS A 449 -5.72 20.01 12.41
C CYS A 449 -6.74 20.36 13.50
N VAL A 450 -8.03 20.44 13.14
CA VAL A 450 -9.10 20.80 14.08
C VAL A 450 -9.20 19.78 15.23
N PHE A 451 -9.06 18.49 14.92
CA PHE A 451 -9.06 17.45 15.93
C PHE A 451 -7.86 17.59 16.88
N LEU A 452 -6.66 17.75 16.33
CA LEU A 452 -5.43 17.92 17.12
C LEU A 452 -5.49 19.16 18.01
N GLN A 453 -6.06 20.26 17.51
CA GLN A 453 -6.29 21.47 18.31
C GLN A 453 -7.20 21.19 19.50
N ARG A 454 -8.33 20.51 19.30
CA ARG A 454 -9.23 20.11 20.41
C ARG A 454 -8.53 19.21 21.42
N CYS A 455 -7.66 18.33 20.96
CA CYS A 455 -6.85 17.49 21.86
C CYS A 455 -5.93 18.30 22.79
N THR A 456 -5.61 19.56 22.45
CA THR A 456 -4.81 20.44 23.33
C THR A 456 -5.61 21.17 24.39
N GLU A 457 -6.95 21.04 24.38
CA GLU A 457 -7.82 21.64 25.39
C GLU A 457 -7.66 20.93 26.76
N PRO A 458 -7.89 21.64 27.88
CA PRO A 458 -7.72 21.07 29.21
C PRO A 458 -8.52 19.79 29.44
N GLY A 459 -7.85 18.73 29.89
CA GLY A 459 -8.49 17.47 30.30
C GLY A 459 -8.81 16.50 29.16
N GLN A 460 -8.40 16.79 27.93
CA GLN A 460 -8.71 15.93 26.77
C GLN A 460 -7.75 14.77 26.59
N LEU A 461 -6.45 15.06 26.53
CA LEU A 461 -5.38 14.07 26.52
C LEU A 461 -4.48 14.24 27.74
N GLU A 462 -3.62 13.24 27.96
CA GLU A 462 -2.55 13.36 28.95
C GLU A 462 -1.59 14.52 28.62
N PRO A 463 -0.98 15.17 29.63
CA PRO A 463 -0.14 16.36 29.42
C PRO A 463 1.00 16.14 28.41
N LYS A 464 1.64 14.97 28.44
CA LYS A 464 2.76 14.62 27.55
C LYS A 464 2.33 14.56 26.07
N SER A 465 1.13 14.01 25.80
CA SER A 465 0.58 13.97 24.44
C SER A 465 0.18 15.36 23.94
N VAL A 466 -0.37 16.21 24.82
CA VAL A 466 -0.66 17.62 24.51
C VAL A 466 0.62 18.37 24.17
N GLU A 467 1.69 18.17 24.94
CA GLU A 467 3.01 18.78 24.69
C GLU A 467 3.55 18.40 23.30
N TYR A 468 3.43 17.12 22.91
CA TYR A 468 3.84 16.69 21.57
C TYR A 468 3.07 17.40 20.45
N ILE A 469 1.76 17.60 20.60
CA ILE A 469 0.95 18.32 19.60
C ILE A 469 1.37 19.79 19.52
N ARG A 470 1.54 20.46 20.66
CA ARG A 470 1.98 21.87 20.69
C ARG A 470 3.37 22.04 20.09
N ASN A 471 4.31 21.14 20.43
CA ASN A 471 5.65 21.15 19.85
C ASN A 471 5.60 21.00 18.32
N MET A 472 4.74 20.12 17.79
CA MET A 472 4.53 19.98 16.35
C MET A 472 4.08 21.31 15.72
N PHE A 473 3.12 22.01 16.33
CA PHE A 473 2.66 23.32 15.84
C PHE A 473 3.77 24.37 15.85
N THR A 474 4.58 24.39 16.92
CA THR A 474 5.73 25.29 17.08
C THR A 474 6.78 25.10 15.99
N TYR A 475 6.95 23.90 15.43
CA TYR A 475 7.86 23.68 14.31
C TYR A 475 7.19 23.90 12.94
N LEU A 476 5.92 23.54 12.79
CA LEU A 476 5.22 23.61 11.51
C LEU A 476 5.10 25.05 11.00
N ALA A 477 4.64 25.99 11.83
CA ALA A 477 4.47 27.40 11.41
C ALA A 477 5.77 28.05 10.92
N PRO A 478 6.90 27.98 11.66
CA PRO A 478 8.18 28.49 11.19
C PRO A 478 8.66 27.81 9.90
N VAL A 479 8.55 26.49 9.77
CA VAL A 479 8.94 25.78 8.54
C VAL A 479 8.16 26.30 7.34
N LEU A 480 6.83 26.43 7.45
CA LEU A 480 6.00 26.94 6.36
C LEU A 480 6.35 28.39 6.01
N THR A 481 6.61 29.22 7.02
CA THR A 481 7.05 30.61 6.80
C THR A 481 8.43 30.68 6.14
N PHE A 482 9.39 29.86 6.56
CA PHE A 482 10.70 29.78 5.90
C PHE A 482 10.59 29.35 4.44
N ILE A 483 9.75 28.35 4.14
CA ILE A 483 9.49 27.93 2.76
C ILE A 483 8.93 29.09 1.93
N PHE A 484 7.97 29.84 2.47
CA PHE A 484 7.39 31.00 1.78
C PHE A 484 8.41 32.13 1.55
N GLU A 485 9.28 32.40 2.53
CA GLU A 485 10.25 33.50 2.44
C GLU A 485 11.46 33.19 1.55
N GLN A 486 11.89 31.93 1.51
CA GLN A 486 13.13 31.54 0.82
C GLN A 486 12.93 31.13 -0.64
N TYR A 487 11.71 30.75 -1.06
CA TYR A 487 11.44 30.18 -2.38
C TYR A 487 10.38 30.97 -3.16
N PRO A 488 10.51 31.12 -4.49
CA PRO A 488 9.57 31.86 -5.34
C PRO A 488 8.31 31.02 -5.63
N LEU A 489 7.52 30.72 -4.61
CA LEU A 489 6.38 29.79 -4.72
C LEU A 489 5.30 30.26 -5.71
N SER A 490 5.22 31.57 -6.01
CA SER A 490 4.29 32.12 -6.99
C SER A 490 4.55 31.64 -8.42
N ASP A 491 5.80 31.31 -8.74
CA ASP A 491 6.25 30.99 -10.09
C ASP A 491 6.32 29.47 -10.36
N VAL A 492 6.20 28.68 -9.29
CA VAL A 492 6.21 27.22 -9.30
C VAL A 492 4.81 26.71 -9.58
N LEU A 493 4.59 25.67 -10.40
CA LEU A 493 3.25 25.10 -10.64
C LEU A 493 2.60 24.53 -9.37
N ALA A 494 1.28 24.65 -9.25
CA ALA A 494 0.52 24.03 -8.18
C ALA A 494 0.37 22.53 -8.46
N THR A 495 0.22 21.72 -7.41
CA THR A 495 0.02 20.28 -7.56
C THR A 495 -1.15 19.96 -8.49
N GLY A 496 -2.30 20.64 -8.37
CA GLY A 496 -3.46 20.45 -9.24
C GLY A 496 -3.25 20.81 -10.72
N GLU A 497 -2.19 21.55 -11.04
CA GLU A 497 -1.87 21.95 -12.42
C GLU A 497 -1.01 20.90 -13.14
N LEU A 498 -0.30 20.04 -12.40
CA LEU A 498 0.51 18.96 -12.93
C LEU A 498 -0.32 17.91 -13.68
N GLU A 499 0.20 17.47 -14.82
CA GLU A 499 -0.42 16.44 -15.68
C GLU A 499 -0.11 15.00 -15.24
N TYR A 500 0.89 14.85 -14.37
CA TYR A 500 1.40 13.57 -13.91
C TYR A 500 1.50 13.53 -12.38
N LEU A 501 1.54 12.32 -11.85
CA LEU A 501 1.70 12.06 -10.43
C LEU A 501 3.16 12.22 -10.01
N LEU A 502 3.38 12.89 -8.88
CA LEU A 502 4.63 12.83 -8.15
C LEU A 502 4.79 11.44 -7.52
N ARG A 503 6.03 11.04 -7.19
CA ARG A 503 6.37 9.68 -6.76
C ARG A 503 5.56 9.21 -5.54
N GLU A 504 5.39 10.08 -4.56
CA GLU A 504 4.59 9.83 -3.37
C GLU A 504 3.09 9.81 -3.63
N GLU A 505 2.62 10.52 -4.65
CA GLU A 505 1.21 10.54 -5.06
C GLU A 505 0.86 9.23 -5.73
N GLU A 506 1.74 8.72 -6.59
CA GLU A 506 1.62 7.39 -7.20
C GLU A 506 1.52 6.30 -6.12
N ALA A 507 2.45 6.32 -5.15
CA ALA A 507 2.49 5.32 -4.08
C ALA A 507 1.27 5.39 -3.12
N THR A 508 0.54 6.51 -3.10
CA THR A 508 -0.63 6.71 -2.23
C THR A 508 -1.94 6.83 -3.01
N MET A 509 -1.94 6.51 -4.31
CA MET A 509 -3.17 6.40 -5.09
C MET A 509 -4.12 5.40 -4.42
N GLY A 510 -5.36 5.81 -4.15
CA GLY A 510 -6.33 4.93 -3.51
C GLY A 510 -6.23 4.82 -1.99
N PHE A 511 -5.19 5.40 -1.37
CA PHE A 511 -5.02 5.39 0.08
C PHE A 511 -5.99 6.39 0.75
N LEU A 512 -7.13 5.88 1.24
CA LEU A 512 -8.21 6.69 1.79
C LEU A 512 -7.82 7.67 2.90
N PRO A 513 -6.89 7.36 3.83
CA PRO A 513 -6.57 8.26 4.95
C PRO A 513 -6.07 9.65 4.54
N LEU A 514 -5.61 9.80 3.29
CA LEU A 514 -5.14 11.07 2.75
C LEU A 514 -6.12 11.68 1.73
N GLN A 515 -7.18 10.96 1.38
CA GLN A 515 -8.22 11.43 0.46
C GLN A 515 -9.23 12.29 1.20
N GLY A 516 -9.75 13.29 0.50
CA GLY A 516 -10.74 14.22 1.02
C GLY A 516 -10.89 15.41 0.08
N GLU A 517 -11.95 16.19 0.23
CA GLU A 517 -12.21 17.33 -0.66
C GLU A 517 -11.06 18.34 -0.69
N VAL A 518 -10.37 18.52 0.43
CA VAL A 518 -9.24 19.46 0.56
C VAL A 518 -7.97 18.98 -0.15
N ASN A 519 -7.81 17.65 -0.36
CA ASN A 519 -6.62 17.05 -0.98
C ASN A 519 -6.91 16.50 -2.39
N LYS A 520 -8.11 16.71 -2.95
CA LYS A 520 -8.53 16.06 -4.20
C LYS A 520 -7.66 16.41 -5.41
N ASP A 521 -7.04 17.58 -5.40
CA ASP A 521 -6.14 18.10 -6.43
C ASP A 521 -4.78 17.39 -6.47
N VAL A 522 -4.45 16.61 -5.43
CA VAL A 522 -3.18 15.86 -5.36
C VAL A 522 -3.12 14.77 -6.43
N TRP A 523 -4.16 13.95 -6.55
CA TRP A 523 -4.16 12.83 -7.51
C TRP A 523 -4.92 13.13 -8.81
N ARG A 524 -5.73 14.21 -8.84
CA ARG A 524 -6.61 14.50 -9.97
C ARG A 524 -6.41 15.91 -10.52
N LYS A 525 -6.47 16.03 -11.84
CA LYS A 525 -6.55 17.29 -12.57
C LYS A 525 -7.91 17.34 -13.26
N GLU A 526 -8.71 18.36 -12.95
CA GLU A 526 -10.06 18.53 -13.50
C GLU A 526 -10.96 17.28 -13.33
N GLY A 527 -10.78 16.57 -12.22
CA GLY A 527 -11.53 15.33 -11.90
C GLY A 527 -10.95 14.05 -12.52
N VAL A 528 -10.01 14.15 -13.47
CA VAL A 528 -9.34 13.00 -14.11
C VAL A 528 -8.10 12.60 -13.31
N LEU A 529 -7.85 11.30 -13.14
CA LEU A 529 -6.63 10.80 -12.49
C LEU A 529 -5.40 11.20 -13.32
N LYS A 530 -4.39 11.76 -12.66
CA LYS A 530 -3.12 12.13 -13.32
C LYS A 530 -2.37 10.89 -13.81
N ALA A 531 -1.59 11.04 -14.87
CA ALA A 531 -0.82 9.93 -15.44
C ALA A 531 0.39 9.56 -14.56
N VAL A 532 0.79 8.29 -14.59
CA VAL A 532 2.06 7.85 -13.98
C VAL A 532 3.23 8.21 -14.90
N MET A 533 4.21 8.96 -14.39
CA MET A 533 5.44 9.29 -15.13
C MET A 533 6.52 8.22 -14.90
N ARG A 534 7.02 7.62 -15.98
CA ARG A 534 7.95 6.47 -15.92
C ARG A 534 9.36 6.75 -16.43
N ASN A 535 9.62 7.94 -16.96
CA ASN A 535 10.93 8.29 -17.47
C ASN A 535 11.86 8.63 -16.30
N ASP A 536 13.14 8.30 -16.45
CA ASP A 536 14.17 8.80 -15.55
C ASP A 536 14.16 10.32 -15.56
N LYS A 537 14.21 10.91 -14.36
CA LYS A 537 14.17 12.37 -14.17
C LYS A 537 15.59 12.88 -14.00
N SER A 538 15.90 14.00 -14.63
CA SER A 538 17.16 14.73 -14.36
C SER A 538 17.14 15.33 -12.95
N GLU A 539 18.30 15.66 -12.40
CA GLU A 539 18.42 16.30 -11.09
C GLU A 539 17.66 17.65 -11.05
N GLU A 540 17.62 18.39 -12.16
CA GLU A 540 16.86 19.63 -12.28
C GLU A 540 15.35 19.37 -12.22
N GLN A 541 14.86 18.30 -12.85
CA GLN A 541 13.45 17.92 -12.77
C GLN A 541 13.07 17.51 -11.34
N ILE A 542 13.91 16.72 -10.66
CA ILE A 542 13.70 16.35 -9.25
C ILE A 542 13.66 17.61 -8.37
N SER A 543 14.59 18.55 -8.59
CA SER A 543 14.63 19.81 -7.86
C SER A 543 13.40 20.67 -8.12
N ALA A 544 12.91 20.75 -9.36
CA ALA A 544 11.68 21.44 -9.70
C ALA A 544 10.45 20.79 -9.02
N GLU A 545 10.39 19.46 -8.96
CA GLU A 545 9.34 18.77 -8.20
C GLU A 545 9.43 19.06 -6.70
N HIS A 546 10.63 19.18 -6.11
CA HIS A 546 10.78 19.60 -4.72
C HIS A 546 10.22 20.99 -4.47
N LEU A 547 10.36 21.94 -5.41
CA LEU A 547 9.68 23.23 -5.31
C LEU A 547 8.16 23.09 -5.36
N VAL A 548 7.62 22.20 -6.20
CA VAL A 548 6.17 21.91 -6.21
C VAL A 548 5.71 21.38 -4.85
N ARG A 549 6.50 20.49 -4.22
CA ARG A 549 6.20 19.97 -2.88
C ARG A 549 6.20 21.07 -1.82
N PHE A 550 7.13 22.02 -1.89
CA PHE A 550 7.15 23.20 -1.03
C PHE A 550 5.94 24.12 -1.24
N ARG A 551 5.58 24.41 -2.51
CA ARG A 551 4.36 25.17 -2.82
C ARG A 551 3.12 24.47 -2.25
N ASP A 552 3.05 23.15 -2.37
CA ASP A 552 1.95 22.35 -1.84
C ASP A 552 1.89 22.40 -0.31
N MET A 553 3.00 22.12 0.39
CA MET A 553 3.07 22.20 1.87
C MET A 553 2.61 23.56 2.39
N PHE A 554 3.13 24.65 1.82
CA PHE A 554 2.71 26.01 2.17
C PHE A 554 1.23 26.25 1.86
N GLY A 555 0.76 25.85 0.67
CA GLY A 555 -0.64 25.96 0.28
C GLY A 555 -1.59 25.25 1.23
N ARG A 556 -1.25 24.03 1.68
CA ARG A 556 -2.00 23.30 2.71
C ARG A 556 -2.01 24.06 4.04
N GLY A 557 -0.88 24.64 4.44
CA GLY A 557 -0.78 25.50 5.61
C GLY A 557 -1.71 26.73 5.53
N VAL A 558 -1.77 27.38 4.37
CA VAL A 558 -2.68 28.51 4.12
C VAL A 558 -4.14 28.06 4.23
N LEU A 559 -4.51 26.92 3.66
CA LEU A 559 -5.88 26.38 3.77
C LEU A 559 -6.28 26.16 5.23
N VAL A 560 -5.37 25.62 6.04
CA VAL A 560 -5.60 25.43 7.48
C VAL A 560 -5.69 26.77 8.22
N ALA A 561 -4.82 27.74 7.92
CA ALA A 561 -4.81 29.05 8.59
C ALA A 561 -5.98 29.96 8.17
N GLN A 562 -6.66 29.67 7.06
CA GLN A 562 -7.86 30.37 6.62
C GLN A 562 -9.12 29.97 7.40
N ASP A 563 -9.10 28.82 8.07
CA ASP A 563 -10.20 28.44 8.96
C ASP A 563 -10.21 29.38 10.18
N PRO A 564 -11.31 30.10 10.46
CA PRO A 564 -11.39 31.00 11.61
C PRO A 564 -11.20 30.31 12.97
N SER A 565 -11.38 29.00 13.03
CA SER A 565 -11.16 28.19 14.23
C SER A 565 -9.73 27.68 14.39
N SER A 566 -8.85 27.91 13.41
CA SER A 566 -7.48 27.43 13.39
C SER A 566 -6.60 28.06 14.48
N VAL A 567 -5.66 27.28 15.01
CA VAL A 567 -4.55 27.77 15.83
C VAL A 567 -3.49 28.55 15.03
N PHE A 568 -3.52 28.47 13.71
CA PHE A 568 -2.58 29.17 12.84
C PHE A 568 -3.17 30.49 12.34
N ILE A 569 -2.35 31.54 12.36
CA ILE A 569 -2.72 32.88 11.93
C ILE A 569 -1.97 33.20 10.64
N LEU A 570 -2.72 33.47 9.57
CA LEU A 570 -2.17 34.01 8.32
C LEU A 570 -2.08 35.53 8.41
N THR A 571 -0.86 36.06 8.37
CA THR A 571 -0.60 37.50 8.39
C THR A 571 -0.82 38.15 7.02
N ASP A 572 -1.03 39.47 6.98
CA ASP A 572 -1.12 40.24 5.73
C ASP A 572 0.16 40.13 4.87
N ALA A 573 1.30 39.83 5.50
CA ALA A 573 2.58 39.60 4.83
C ALA A 573 2.73 38.18 4.25
N GLY A 574 1.71 37.32 4.35
CA GLY A 574 1.72 35.94 3.86
C GLY A 574 2.40 34.93 4.79
N LYS A 575 2.84 35.33 5.98
CA LYS A 575 3.47 34.44 6.96
C LYS A 575 2.42 33.68 7.77
N ILE A 576 2.75 32.45 8.18
CA ILE A 576 1.92 31.62 9.05
C ILE A 576 2.55 31.59 10.43
N LEU A 577 1.81 32.08 11.42
CA LEU A 577 2.23 32.12 12.83
C LEU A 577 1.41 31.14 13.66
N TYR A 578 2.02 30.63 14.72
CA TYR A 578 1.33 29.86 15.76
C TYR A 578 1.35 30.67 17.06
N GLU A 579 0.17 31.08 17.52
CA GLU A 579 0.03 31.66 18.86
C GLU A 579 -0.32 30.54 19.83
N GLU A 580 0.62 30.19 20.69
CA GLU A 580 0.29 29.37 21.86
C GLU A 580 -0.64 30.21 22.74
N ALA A 581 -1.87 29.72 22.96
CA ALA A 581 -2.78 30.33 23.92
C ALA A 581 -2.01 30.48 25.24
N ALA A 582 -1.65 31.72 25.59
CA ALA A 582 -0.73 31.99 26.67
C ALA A 582 -1.21 31.27 27.95
N PRO A 583 -0.39 30.40 28.56
CA PRO A 583 -0.63 30.06 29.95
C PRO A 583 -0.50 31.37 30.73
N GLU A 584 -1.48 31.72 31.56
CA GLU A 584 -1.38 32.86 32.47
C GLU A 584 -0.13 32.69 33.37
N GLY A 585 1.01 33.30 32.99
CA GLY A 585 2.27 33.22 33.75
C GLY A 585 3.45 33.89 33.03
N PRO A 586 4.36 34.57 33.75
CA PRO A 586 5.32 35.49 33.16
C PRO A 586 6.50 34.79 32.46
N THR A 587 6.79 35.31 31.27
CA THR A 587 7.88 35.03 30.34
C THR A 587 9.26 35.05 31.00
N ALA A 588 10.11 34.05 30.71
CA ALA A 588 11.54 34.12 30.97
C ALA A 588 12.36 33.70 29.74
N LEU A 589 13.04 34.72 29.21
CA LEU A 589 14.12 34.75 28.23
C LEU A 589 15.14 33.61 28.38
N PHE A 590 15.50 32.95 27.27
CA PHE A 590 16.84 32.38 27.11
C PHE A 590 17.34 32.56 25.67
N SER A 591 18.40 33.37 25.54
CA SER A 591 19.32 33.35 24.40
C SER A 591 20.62 32.69 24.86
N PRO A 592 21.24 31.78 24.08
CA PRO A 592 22.55 31.25 24.41
C PRO A 592 23.68 32.04 23.71
N THR A 593 24.70 32.39 24.49
CA THR A 593 25.99 32.93 24.01
C THR A 593 26.93 31.77 23.65
N PRO A 594 27.73 31.84 22.56
CA PRO A 594 28.53 30.71 22.09
C PRO A 594 29.88 30.58 22.82
N ALA A 595 30.33 29.33 23.00
CA ALA A 595 31.67 28.99 23.50
C ALA A 595 32.55 28.42 22.38
N GLN A 596 33.84 28.73 22.45
CA GLN A 596 34.89 28.55 21.43
C GLN A 596 35.29 27.08 21.17
N GLU A 597 35.59 26.77 19.90
CA GLU A 597 36.31 25.57 19.46
C GLU A 597 37.84 25.77 19.46
N PRO A 598 38.65 24.72 19.69
CA PRO A 598 40.06 24.71 19.33
C PRO A 598 40.34 23.97 18.01
N GLU A 599 41.20 24.60 17.21
CA GLU A 599 41.67 24.25 15.86
C GLU A 599 42.49 22.95 15.78
N GLY A 600 42.45 22.29 14.61
CA GLY A 600 43.36 21.23 14.19
C GLY A 600 43.36 21.03 12.67
N GLU A 601 44.49 21.33 12.03
CA GLU A 601 44.77 21.39 10.59
C GLU A 601 45.05 20.01 9.90
N PRO A 602 45.20 19.95 8.54
CA PRO A 602 44.66 18.90 7.69
C PRO A 602 45.66 17.81 7.27
N PHE A 603 45.15 16.69 6.73
CA PHE A 603 45.97 15.73 5.97
C PHE A 603 45.29 15.35 4.64
N THR A 604 46.10 15.40 3.58
CA THR A 604 45.74 15.18 2.17
C THR A 604 45.64 13.69 1.80
N PRO A 605 44.88 13.33 0.74
CA PRO A 605 44.74 11.94 0.27
C PRO A 605 45.76 11.56 -0.82
N PRO A 606 46.08 10.27 -1.01
CA PRO A 606 46.77 9.75 -2.20
C PRO A 606 45.81 9.06 -3.20
N PRO A 607 46.28 8.73 -4.43
CA PRO A 607 45.49 8.79 -5.65
C PRO A 607 44.94 7.46 -6.19
N TYR A 608 44.05 7.60 -7.19
CA TYR A 608 43.43 6.60 -8.06
C TYR A 608 44.39 5.59 -8.73
N ALA A 609 43.92 4.35 -8.85
CA ALA A 609 44.16 3.39 -9.95
C ALA A 609 43.10 2.27 -9.83
N GLY A 610 42.45 1.72 -10.85
CA GLY A 610 42.53 1.84 -12.29
C GLY A 610 41.45 0.93 -12.90
N ASP A 611 41.23 1.13 -14.20
CA ASP A 611 40.17 0.54 -15.01
C ASP A 611 40.09 -1.00 -15.02
N GLY A 612 38.86 -1.50 -15.21
CA GLY A 612 38.57 -2.90 -15.52
C GLY A 612 37.24 -3.05 -16.24
N ASN A 613 37.24 -2.80 -17.55
CA ASN A 613 36.15 -3.16 -18.45
C ASN A 613 35.91 -4.68 -18.43
N ILE A 614 34.67 -5.11 -18.12
CA ILE A 614 34.20 -6.46 -18.43
C ILE A 614 32.82 -6.37 -19.09
N VAL A 615 32.77 -6.96 -20.28
CA VAL A 615 31.68 -7.07 -21.24
C VAL A 615 30.44 -7.76 -20.62
N ARG A 616 29.27 -7.14 -20.73
CA ARG A 616 27.96 -7.78 -20.49
C ARG A 616 27.62 -8.71 -21.66
N LEU A 617 27.42 -9.98 -21.35
CA LEU A 617 26.76 -10.93 -22.25
C LEU A 617 25.25 -10.67 -22.20
N ALA A 618 24.69 -10.40 -23.38
CA ALA A 618 23.27 -10.28 -23.61
C ALA A 618 22.59 -11.63 -23.42
N ASP A 619 21.52 -11.67 -22.62
CA ASP A 619 20.47 -12.66 -22.73
C ASP A 619 19.13 -11.97 -22.53
N SER A 620 18.39 -11.92 -23.64
CA SER A 620 17.14 -11.22 -23.86
C SER A 620 15.99 -11.77 -23.01
N THR A 621 15.54 -10.98 -22.04
CA THR A 621 14.12 -10.83 -21.61
C THR A 621 13.92 -9.43 -21.01
N GLU A 622 14.56 -8.44 -21.62
CA GLU A 622 14.42 -7.02 -21.30
C GLU A 622 13.12 -6.50 -21.92
N ASP A 623 12.01 -6.59 -21.19
CA ASP A 623 10.83 -5.74 -21.48
C ASP A 623 10.01 -5.39 -20.22
N PHE A 624 10.52 -5.73 -19.03
CA PHE A 624 9.87 -5.42 -17.74
C PHE A 624 10.76 -4.65 -16.77
N GLY A 625 11.93 -4.16 -17.21
CA GLY A 625 12.87 -3.41 -16.36
C GLY A 625 12.27 -2.16 -15.73
N GLN A 626 11.30 -1.52 -16.39
CA GLN A 626 10.69 -0.26 -15.93
C GLN A 626 9.65 -0.44 -14.82
N TYR A 627 9.13 -1.65 -14.59
CA TYR A 627 8.21 -1.92 -13.47
C TYR A 627 8.94 -2.21 -12.14
N GLN A 628 10.28 -2.24 -12.15
CA GLN A 628 11.09 -2.61 -10.99
C GLN A 628 11.36 -1.45 -10.02
N ALA A 629 11.40 -0.20 -10.48
CA ALA A 629 11.93 0.92 -9.69
C ALA A 629 11.01 1.42 -8.55
N LEU A 630 9.73 1.01 -8.53
CA LEU A 630 8.76 1.51 -7.55
C LEU A 630 8.75 0.74 -6.22
N TRP A 631 9.31 -0.47 -6.16
CA TRP A 631 9.23 -1.32 -4.96
C TRP A 631 10.51 -2.14 -4.66
N LEU A 632 11.55 -2.02 -5.50
CA LEU A 632 12.84 -2.70 -5.33
C LEU A 632 13.98 -1.68 -5.22
N ASP A 633 14.16 -1.07 -4.06
CA ASP A 633 15.49 -0.61 -3.67
C ASP A 633 16.18 -1.76 -2.94
N GLY A 634 17.19 -2.32 -3.61
CA GLY A 634 18.09 -3.33 -3.07
C GLY A 634 18.32 -4.49 -4.04
N GLN A 635 19.28 -4.32 -4.95
CA GLN A 635 20.25 -5.37 -5.33
C GLN A 635 21.43 -4.79 -6.12
N THR A 636 22.64 -4.96 -5.59
CA THR A 636 23.93 -5.30 -6.24
C THR A 636 24.89 -5.66 -5.08
N ASP A 637 25.86 -6.57 -5.12
CA ASP A 637 26.42 -7.43 -6.15
C ASP A 637 27.22 -8.57 -5.48
N GLN A 638 27.65 -9.54 -6.28
CA GLN A 638 28.38 -10.75 -5.88
C GLN A 638 29.71 -10.49 -5.14
N ARG A 639 29.94 -11.21 -4.02
CA ARG A 639 31.19 -11.97 -3.73
C ARG A 639 31.14 -12.64 -2.35
N GLY A 640 31.66 -13.87 -2.27
CA GLY A 640 31.77 -14.64 -1.02
C GLY A 640 33.08 -14.40 -0.28
N LEU A 641 33.06 -14.56 1.05
CA LEU A 641 33.72 -15.65 1.80
C LEU A 641 34.00 -15.27 3.27
N ASN A 642 33.78 -16.28 4.12
CA ASN A 642 34.38 -16.62 5.42
C ASN A 642 34.05 -15.85 6.73
N PRO A 643 33.81 -16.58 7.85
CA PRO A 643 33.43 -16.02 9.15
C PRO A 643 34.62 -15.93 10.12
N SER A 644 34.63 -14.95 11.04
CA SER A 644 35.23 -15.07 12.40
C SER A 644 34.99 -13.84 13.29
N ALA A 645 34.40 -14.10 14.48
CA ALA A 645 34.56 -13.43 15.80
C ALA A 645 33.82 -12.09 16.10
N PRO A 646 33.65 -11.71 17.40
CA PRO A 646 33.30 -12.48 18.60
C PRO A 646 32.01 -11.95 19.30
N VAL A 647 31.51 -12.73 20.26
CA VAL A 647 30.30 -12.46 21.08
C VAL A 647 30.61 -11.43 22.20
N TYR A 648 29.75 -10.43 22.37
CA TYR A 648 29.71 -9.58 23.57
C TYR A 648 28.34 -9.71 24.27
N GLU A 649 28.36 -10.18 25.53
CA GLU A 649 27.20 -10.17 26.42
C GLU A 649 26.99 -8.77 27.02
N PHE A 650 25.81 -8.18 26.82
CA PHE A 650 25.36 -7.00 27.57
C PHE A 650 24.29 -7.40 28.60
N LYS A 651 24.55 -7.04 29.86
CA LYS A 651 23.63 -7.21 31.00
C LYS A 651 22.53 -6.15 30.96
N SER A 652 21.27 -6.59 31.04
CA SER A 652 20.09 -5.72 31.13
C SER A 652 20.06 -4.87 32.41
N PRO A 653 19.73 -3.57 32.36
CA PRO A 653 19.35 -2.80 33.54
C PRO A 653 17.87 -3.04 33.90
N LYS A 654 17.55 -2.94 35.20
CA LYS A 654 16.21 -3.13 35.77
C LYS A 654 15.30 -1.92 35.47
N PRO A 655 13.98 -2.13 35.25
CA PRO A 655 13.04 -1.06 34.95
C PRO A 655 12.67 -0.26 36.20
N LEU A 656 12.53 1.06 36.02
CA LEU A 656 11.89 2.00 36.96
C LEU A 656 10.37 2.10 36.63
N PRO A 657 9.53 2.53 37.59
CA PRO A 657 8.07 2.45 37.45
C PRO A 657 7.52 3.49 36.45
N SER A 658 6.81 3.01 35.42
CA SER A 658 6.11 3.80 34.41
C SER A 658 4.74 4.29 34.90
N GLN A 659 4.43 5.57 34.72
CA GLN A 659 3.07 6.10 34.84
C GLN A 659 2.19 5.54 33.70
N THR A 660 1.01 5.05 34.04
CA THR A 660 0.03 4.42 33.14
C THR A 660 -0.81 5.46 32.37
N PHE A 661 -1.12 5.15 31.11
CA PHE A 661 -1.74 6.01 30.09
C PHE A 661 -3.26 5.82 30.10
N GLY A 662 -3.97 6.30 31.12
CA GLY A 662 -5.42 6.03 31.23
C GLY A 662 -6.29 7.07 30.53
N LEU A 663 -6.77 6.80 29.30
CA LEU A 663 -7.98 7.49 28.79
C LEU A 663 -9.20 6.92 29.50
N ASN A 664 -10.03 7.79 30.08
CA ASN A 664 -11.29 7.38 30.67
C ASN A 664 -12.39 7.22 29.59
N GLU A 665 -13.46 6.50 29.94
CA GLU A 665 -14.56 6.17 29.03
C GLU A 665 -15.24 7.42 28.43
N ASN A 666 -15.31 8.53 29.19
CA ASN A 666 -15.88 9.78 28.70
C ASN A 666 -14.99 10.45 27.65
N GLN A 667 -13.67 10.43 27.84
CA GLN A 667 -12.71 10.93 26.85
C GLN A 667 -12.79 10.11 25.56
N ILE A 668 -12.89 8.79 25.67
CA ILE A 668 -13.06 7.90 24.50
C ILE A 668 -14.32 8.25 23.71
N ARG A 669 -15.47 8.42 24.39
CA ARG A 669 -16.73 8.79 23.74
C ARG A 669 -16.67 10.18 23.11
N GLN A 670 -15.99 11.14 23.74
CA GLN A 670 -15.76 12.48 23.17
C GLN A 670 -14.89 12.43 21.92
N ILE A 671 -13.79 11.67 21.94
CA ILE A 671 -12.91 11.48 20.78
C ILE A 671 -13.69 10.90 19.61
N LEU A 672 -14.49 9.85 19.82
CA LEU A 672 -15.31 9.24 18.76
C LEU A 672 -16.41 10.18 18.24
N PHE A 673 -16.93 11.06 19.10
CA PHE A 673 -17.90 12.08 18.72
C PHE A 673 -17.28 13.20 17.87
N TRP A 674 -16.06 13.63 18.19
CA TRP A 674 -15.38 14.73 17.48
C TRP A 674 -14.84 14.36 16.10
N THR A 675 -14.58 13.07 15.90
CA THR A 675 -13.95 12.50 14.71
C THR A 675 -14.96 11.89 13.73
N GLY A 676 -16.23 11.72 14.14
CA GLY A 676 -17.32 11.32 13.25
C GLY A 676 -17.78 12.48 12.32
N PRO A 677 -18.44 12.17 11.19
CA PRO A 677 -19.09 13.21 10.39
C PRO A 677 -20.08 13.98 11.27
N LEU A 678 -20.02 15.31 11.24
CA LEU A 678 -20.93 16.19 11.98
C LEU A 678 -22.38 15.68 11.83
N PRO A 679 -23.17 15.59 12.92
CA PRO A 679 -24.58 15.28 12.78
C PRO A 679 -25.21 16.29 11.82
N ARG A 680 -26.03 15.81 10.87
CA ARG A 680 -26.80 16.67 9.96
C ARG A 680 -27.47 17.77 10.79
N PRO A 681 -27.52 19.02 10.30
CA PRO A 681 -28.14 20.10 11.03
C PRO A 681 -29.55 19.67 11.45
N THR A 682 -29.82 19.79 12.74
CA THR A 682 -31.16 19.64 13.30
C THR A 682 -32.10 20.54 12.49
N PRO A 683 -33.31 20.07 12.12
CA PRO A 683 -34.28 20.94 11.49
C PRO A 683 -34.52 22.14 12.43
N PRO A 684 -34.68 23.35 11.89
CA PRO A 684 -34.78 24.54 12.71
C PRO A 684 -35.93 24.38 13.71
N CYS A 685 -35.62 24.60 14.98
CA CYS A 685 -36.60 24.74 16.05
C CYS A 685 -37.72 25.68 15.58
N GLU A 686 -38.95 25.22 15.74
CA GLU A 686 -40.16 25.99 15.48
C GLU A 686 -40.10 27.31 16.26
N ALA A 687 -40.05 28.42 15.53
CA ALA A 687 -40.36 29.73 16.08
C ALA A 687 -41.88 29.82 16.32
N PRO A 688 -42.35 30.52 17.37
CA PRO A 688 -43.74 30.49 17.79
C PRO A 688 -44.66 31.19 16.78
N VAL A 689 -45.75 30.50 16.47
CA VAL A 689 -46.84 30.94 15.58
C VAL A 689 -47.54 32.19 16.14
N GLY A 690 -47.63 33.24 15.33
CA GLY A 690 -48.46 34.42 15.59
C GLY A 690 -48.73 35.27 14.35
N MET A 691 -49.99 35.25 13.89
CA MET A 691 -50.68 36.17 12.96
C MET A 691 -50.69 35.88 11.44
N ALA A 692 -51.73 35.12 11.04
CA ALA A 692 -52.79 35.45 10.07
C ALA A 692 -52.45 36.26 8.79
N LEU A 693 -52.40 35.62 7.60
CA LEU A 693 -53.47 35.54 6.55
C LEU A 693 -53.44 36.73 5.52
N PRO A 694 -53.99 36.64 4.28
CA PRO A 694 -54.55 35.49 3.54
C PRO A 694 -54.36 35.43 1.97
N ARG A 695 -54.66 34.25 1.41
CA ARG A 695 -55.56 33.95 0.25
C ARG A 695 -55.10 33.97 -1.25
N GLN A 696 -55.40 32.83 -1.90
CA GLN A 696 -55.89 32.52 -3.29
C GLN A 696 -54.91 31.68 -4.16
N LEU A 697 -55.04 30.34 -4.21
CA LEU A 697 -55.75 29.45 -5.20
C LEU A 697 -55.06 29.33 -6.59
N PRO A 698 -55.20 28.23 -7.37
CA PRO A 698 -55.39 26.80 -7.06
C PRO A 698 -54.44 25.82 -7.82
N MET A 699 -54.49 24.55 -7.44
CA MET A 699 -53.85 23.37 -8.05
C MET A 699 -54.26 23.08 -9.51
N VAL A 700 -53.31 22.55 -10.29
CA VAL A 700 -53.54 21.47 -11.28
C VAL A 700 -52.41 20.41 -11.18
N LEU A 701 -52.84 19.20 -10.84
CA LEU A 701 -52.25 17.84 -10.83
C LEU A 701 -51.47 17.46 -12.13
N ILE A 702 -50.53 16.51 -12.28
CA ILE A 702 -50.27 15.14 -11.74
C ILE A 702 -48.87 14.72 -12.29
N ASN A 703 -47.92 14.15 -11.53
CA ASN A 703 -47.61 12.71 -11.38
C ASN A 703 -46.46 12.63 -10.33
N ALA A 704 -46.64 12.10 -9.10
CA ALA A 704 -46.51 10.69 -8.72
C ALA A 704 -45.30 10.02 -9.40
N ILE A 705 -44.21 9.67 -8.72
CA ILE A 705 -44.12 8.63 -7.67
C ILE A 705 -43.10 9.05 -6.59
N ASP A 706 -43.60 9.33 -5.39
CA ASP A 706 -43.00 8.86 -4.15
C ASP A 706 -43.37 7.38 -3.99
N VAL A 707 -42.47 6.57 -3.45
CA VAL A 707 -42.75 5.63 -2.33
C VAL A 707 -41.48 4.83 -2.00
N CYS A 708 -41.05 5.06 -0.77
CA CYS A 708 -40.50 4.12 0.20
C CYS A 708 -39.45 3.11 -0.23
N TRP A 709 -38.26 3.39 0.29
CA TRP A 709 -37.41 2.44 0.98
C TRP A 709 -38.23 1.51 1.90
N MET A 710 -38.34 0.26 1.51
CA MET A 710 -38.56 -0.86 2.42
C MET A 710 -37.41 -1.84 2.22
N THR A 711 -36.66 -2.06 3.30
CA THR A 711 -35.82 -3.22 3.50
C THR A 711 -36.64 -4.51 3.38
N PRO A 712 -36.06 -5.56 2.78
CA PRO A 712 -36.35 -6.91 3.20
C PRO A 712 -35.11 -7.49 3.87
N ALA A 713 -35.27 -7.81 5.16
CA ALA A 713 -34.51 -8.88 5.78
C ALA A 713 -34.89 -10.20 5.08
N GLY A 714 -33.89 -10.99 4.68
CA GLY A 714 -34.11 -12.33 4.16
C GLY A 714 -33.00 -12.81 3.24
N GLU A 715 -32.16 -13.71 3.76
CA GLU A 715 -31.29 -14.64 3.02
C GLU A 715 -30.12 -14.02 2.23
N ALA A 716 -29.10 -13.56 2.96
CA ALA A 716 -27.75 -13.44 2.41
C ALA A 716 -27.19 -14.84 2.11
N ALA A 717 -27.14 -15.18 0.82
CA ALA A 717 -26.37 -16.30 0.33
C ALA A 717 -24.89 -16.09 0.67
N ASN A 718 -24.35 -16.99 1.50
CA ASN A 718 -22.93 -17.10 1.81
C ASN A 718 -22.13 -17.43 0.53
N HIS A 719 -21.70 -16.42 -0.21
CA HIS A 719 -20.70 -16.56 -1.26
C HIS A 719 -19.31 -16.59 -0.63
N VAL A 720 -18.93 -17.80 -0.21
CA VAL A 720 -17.62 -18.14 0.36
C VAL A 720 -16.64 -18.32 -0.80
N TRP A 721 -15.72 -17.36 -0.98
CA TRP A 721 -14.45 -17.60 -1.65
C TRP A 721 -13.77 -18.83 -1.02
N PRO A 722 -13.07 -19.71 -1.77
CA PRO A 722 -12.33 -20.80 -1.16
C PRO A 722 -11.10 -20.27 -0.40
N ILE A 723 -11.37 -19.84 0.83
CA ILE A 723 -10.46 -19.42 1.90
C ILE A 723 -9.74 -20.65 2.44
N ARG A 724 -8.40 -20.59 2.59
CA ARG A 724 -7.69 -21.35 3.64
C ARG A 724 -6.51 -20.57 4.22
N PRO A 725 -6.32 -20.67 5.56
CA PRO A 725 -5.36 -19.88 6.32
C PRO A 725 -3.91 -20.28 6.04
N PHE A 726 -3.01 -19.30 6.19
CA PHE A 726 -1.57 -19.50 6.29
C PHE A 726 -1.22 -20.46 7.45
N GLY A 727 -0.42 -21.48 7.14
CA GLY A 727 0.49 -22.16 8.06
C GLY A 727 -0.11 -23.01 9.18
N LYS A 728 -0.32 -24.31 8.92
CA LYS A 728 -0.19 -25.34 9.97
C LYS A 728 1.21 -25.96 9.89
N SER A 729 2.02 -25.64 10.90
CA SER A 729 3.14 -26.39 11.50
C SER A 729 3.91 -27.39 10.63
N LEU A 730 5.15 -27.04 10.32
CA LEU A 730 6.25 -27.97 10.04
C LEU A 730 6.93 -28.32 11.37
N TYR A 731 6.47 -29.36 12.08
CA TYR A 731 7.28 -30.09 13.05
C TYR A 731 6.84 -31.57 13.07
N PRO A 732 7.78 -32.54 13.08
CA PRO A 732 7.47 -33.95 13.18
C PRO A 732 6.99 -34.27 14.61
N LYS A 733 5.86 -34.98 14.72
CA LYS A 733 5.51 -35.69 15.96
C LYS A 733 6.12 -37.07 15.86
N ASP A 734 7.25 -37.27 16.54
CA ASP A 734 7.72 -38.60 16.92
C ASP A 734 7.38 -38.84 18.39
N GLY A 735 6.79 -40.00 18.65
CA GLY A 735 6.40 -40.46 19.98
C GLY A 735 5.67 -41.79 19.90
N THR A 736 6.47 -42.86 19.75
CA THR A 736 6.16 -44.31 19.85
C THR A 736 5.16 -44.91 18.88
#